data_AF-A0A672MBK0-F1
#
_entry.id   AF-A0A672MBK0-F1
#
_cell.length_a   1.000
_cell.length_b   1.000
_cell.length_c   1.000
_cell.angle_alpha   90.00
_cell.angle_beta   90.00
_cell.angle_gamma   90.00
#
_symmetry.space_group_name_H-M   'P 1'
#
loop_
_entity.id
_entity.type
_entity.pdbx_description
1 polymer ?
#
loop_
_entity_poly.entity_id
_entity_poly.type
_entity_poly.pdbx_seq_one_letter_code
_entity_poly.pdbx_strand_id
1 'polypeptide(L)'
;MGLPTLEFSDSFVDSPDFRERLKCHEIELDRTNTFIKELIKDGHQLICALKNLSAAVQKFSQSLQEFQFECIGDAETDDEVNIAQSFKEFSQLLNTMEEERRRLIQNADDVLITPLERFRKEQIGATKEGKKKFDKEAEKYYSSLEKHLNLSSRKKESALQEADAQIDKERQLFHDASLEYVFKIQEVQEKKKFEFVEPLLSFLQGLFTFYHEGYELAHEFEPYKQQLQFNLQNTRNNFLSTKQEVEKLMNRVRSADQDQKPPGQWTMESYLYVQEKRESAVCIRSSLSVSLFSQNGVMSNPTEKFRLKSCIRRKTDSIDKRFCFDIEVVERHGIITLQALSESNRRLWLEAMDGKEPVTYLNETGFNFVRKCIQLVEVRGLNTMGLYRVGGINSKVQKLMTTAFSPKAASDMDLDPDTWDNKTITSGLKNYLRLVCSLGFSTCYRLMLLLLMEIQNAKSDDQNYRVCAVHTLVHKLPDKNKEMLEILIEHLLNVSTHSESNMMTVSNLGVIFGPTLMRSQEETVAAMMNIKFQNIVVEILIENFEKASESKDNTQHTPVRNDTFILYLYMSILTTVQKFWVYEHIGKSFLILIRRDAKAIYSCEAEHSNELSFPQGAHFSNVYPSVEPGWLQATFEGKTGLVPENYVVFL
;
A
#
# COMPACT_ATOMS: atom_id res chain seq x y z
N MET A 1 72.78 -35.29 -10.11
CA MET A 1 73.79 -35.44 -11.18
C MET A 1 73.04 -35.69 -12.48
N GLY A 2 73.45 -35.05 -13.58
CA GLY A 2 72.84 -35.25 -14.90
C GLY A 2 73.13 -36.63 -15.48
N LEU A 3 72.45 -36.99 -16.57
CA LEU A 3 72.76 -38.22 -17.31
C LEU A 3 74.21 -38.13 -17.83
N PRO A 4 75.01 -39.21 -17.70
CA PRO A 4 76.36 -39.23 -18.22
C PRO A 4 76.34 -39.21 -19.76
N THR A 5 77.22 -38.45 -20.39
CA THR A 5 77.27 -38.29 -21.85
C THR A 5 77.50 -39.64 -22.55
N LEU A 6 76.86 -39.82 -23.71
CA LEU A 6 77.12 -40.95 -24.61
C LEU A 6 78.16 -40.54 -25.65
N GLU A 7 79.42 -40.88 -25.44
CA GLU A 7 80.47 -40.60 -26.42
C GLU A 7 80.40 -41.58 -27.60
N PHE A 8 80.55 -41.08 -28.82
CA PHE A 8 80.59 -41.93 -30.02
C PHE A 8 81.78 -42.91 -29.98
N SER A 9 82.92 -42.48 -29.43
CA SER A 9 84.10 -43.35 -29.24
C SER A 9 83.77 -44.58 -28.39
N ASP A 10 82.97 -44.40 -27.35
CA ASP A 10 82.62 -45.48 -26.42
C ASP A 10 81.61 -46.45 -27.05
N SER A 11 80.74 -45.92 -27.91
CA SER A 11 79.76 -46.72 -28.69
C SER A 11 80.40 -47.60 -29.75
N PHE A 12 81.58 -47.20 -30.24
CA PHE A 12 82.39 -47.97 -31.18
C PHE A 12 83.14 -49.11 -30.47
N VAL A 13 83.58 -48.89 -29.23
CA VAL A 13 84.22 -49.93 -28.39
C VAL A 13 83.19 -50.90 -27.83
N ASP A 14 81.95 -50.44 -27.64
CA ASP A 14 80.84 -51.17 -27.03
C ASP A 14 81.16 -51.76 -25.65
N SER A 15 81.79 -50.94 -24.80
CA SER A 15 82.18 -51.35 -23.45
C SER A 15 80.98 -51.63 -22.53
N PRO A 16 81.12 -52.47 -21.49
CA PRO A 16 80.10 -52.65 -20.46
C PRO A 16 79.66 -51.34 -19.81
N ASP A 17 80.61 -50.43 -19.55
CA ASP A 17 80.31 -49.11 -18.97
C ASP A 17 79.48 -48.24 -19.92
N PHE A 18 79.77 -48.30 -21.23
CA PHE A 18 78.94 -47.65 -22.25
C PHE A 18 77.52 -48.21 -22.26
N ARG A 19 77.36 -49.54 -22.21
CA ARG A 19 76.05 -50.20 -22.17
C ARG A 19 75.25 -49.82 -20.93
N GLU A 20 75.90 -49.66 -19.78
CA GLU A 20 75.25 -49.17 -18.56
C GLU A 20 74.79 -47.71 -18.70
N ARG A 21 75.63 -46.83 -19.26
CA ARG A 21 75.25 -45.45 -19.57
C ARG A 21 74.08 -45.40 -20.55
N LEU A 22 74.14 -46.16 -21.64
CA LEU A 22 73.08 -46.26 -22.65
C LEU A 22 71.75 -46.67 -22.00
N LYS A 23 71.77 -47.70 -21.15
CA LYS A 23 70.60 -48.15 -20.40
C LYS A 23 70.01 -47.06 -19.49
N CYS A 24 70.84 -46.22 -18.87
CA CYS A 24 70.35 -45.07 -18.10
C CYS A 24 69.57 -44.08 -18.97
N HIS A 25 70.03 -43.80 -20.19
CA HIS A 25 69.33 -42.94 -21.15
C HIS A 25 68.00 -43.56 -21.61
N GLU A 26 67.99 -44.87 -21.88
CA GLU A 26 66.76 -45.59 -22.26
C GLU A 26 65.69 -45.51 -21.17
N ILE A 27 66.08 -45.72 -19.91
CA ILE A 27 65.16 -45.62 -18.76
C ILE A 27 64.59 -44.21 -18.63
N GLU A 28 65.41 -43.18 -18.85
CA GLU A 28 64.94 -41.79 -18.79
C GLU A 28 63.97 -41.47 -19.92
N LEU A 29 64.23 -41.96 -21.14
CA LEU A 29 63.31 -41.81 -22.28
C LEU A 29 61.95 -42.49 -22.02
N ASP A 30 61.93 -43.68 -21.42
CA ASP A 30 60.67 -44.36 -21.09
C ASP A 30 59.87 -43.63 -20.00
N ARG A 31 60.57 -43.07 -19.00
CA ARG A 31 59.95 -42.20 -17.98
C ARG A 31 59.36 -40.95 -18.62
N THR A 32 60.12 -40.28 -19.49
CA THR A 32 59.70 -39.08 -20.22
C THR A 32 58.48 -39.38 -21.10
N ASN A 33 58.47 -40.49 -21.84
CA ASN A 33 57.32 -40.93 -22.64
C ASN A 33 56.04 -41.13 -21.80
N THR A 34 56.19 -41.73 -20.61
CA THR A 34 55.08 -41.96 -19.69
C THR A 34 54.55 -40.63 -19.14
N PHE A 35 55.46 -39.74 -18.76
CA PHE A 35 55.11 -38.41 -18.27
C PHE A 35 54.37 -37.57 -19.33
N ILE A 36 54.89 -37.48 -20.56
CA ILE A 36 54.23 -36.76 -21.66
C ILE A 36 52.82 -37.30 -21.89
N LYS A 37 52.65 -38.62 -21.83
CA LYS A 37 51.34 -39.25 -22.05
C LYS A 37 50.30 -38.80 -21.02
N GLU A 38 50.67 -38.74 -19.74
CA GLU A 38 49.78 -38.22 -18.71
C GLU A 38 49.58 -36.71 -18.85
N LEU A 39 50.62 -35.95 -19.19
CA LEU A 39 50.50 -34.50 -19.43
C LEU A 39 49.52 -34.16 -20.56
N ILE A 40 49.56 -34.91 -21.67
CA ILE A 40 48.60 -34.77 -22.78
C ILE A 40 47.17 -35.06 -22.30
N LYS A 41 47.00 -36.12 -21.50
CA LYS A 41 45.69 -36.50 -20.96
C LYS A 41 45.14 -35.42 -20.02
N ASP A 42 45.98 -34.85 -19.16
CA ASP A 42 45.59 -33.75 -18.27
C ASP A 42 45.29 -32.46 -19.07
N GLY A 43 46.07 -32.19 -20.11
CA GLY A 43 45.81 -31.09 -21.05
C GLY A 43 44.44 -31.21 -21.74
N HIS A 44 44.10 -32.41 -22.22
CA HIS A 44 42.75 -32.67 -22.77
C HIS A 44 41.64 -32.46 -21.73
N GLN A 45 41.84 -32.88 -20.49
CA GLN A 45 40.86 -32.66 -19.41
C GLN A 45 40.66 -31.17 -19.14
N LEU A 46 41.75 -30.39 -19.10
CA LEU A 46 41.69 -28.93 -18.96
C LEU A 46 40.91 -28.29 -20.11
N ILE A 47 41.22 -28.65 -21.36
CA ILE A 47 40.52 -28.13 -22.55
C ILE A 47 39.04 -28.50 -22.51
N CYS A 48 38.70 -29.73 -22.08
CA CYS A 48 37.30 -30.15 -21.91
C CYS A 48 36.58 -29.34 -20.82
N ALA A 49 37.23 -29.06 -19.70
CA ALA A 49 36.66 -28.23 -18.64
C ALA A 49 36.40 -26.79 -19.13
N LEU A 50 37.32 -26.20 -19.89
CA LEU A 50 37.15 -24.89 -20.52
C LEU A 50 35.98 -24.88 -21.51
N LYS A 51 35.83 -25.94 -22.33
CA LYS A 51 34.68 -26.12 -23.24
C LYS A 51 33.35 -26.15 -22.47
N ASN A 52 33.29 -26.91 -21.38
CA ASN A 52 32.08 -27.02 -20.56
C ASN A 52 31.72 -25.68 -19.88
N LEU A 53 32.70 -24.96 -19.35
CA LEU A 53 32.49 -23.63 -18.79
C LEU A 53 31.94 -22.68 -19.86
N SER A 54 32.52 -22.68 -21.06
CA SER A 54 32.05 -21.80 -22.14
C SER A 54 30.62 -22.10 -22.56
N ALA A 55 30.26 -23.37 -22.69
CA ALA A 55 28.88 -23.78 -22.99
C ALA A 55 27.90 -23.34 -21.90
N ALA A 56 28.29 -23.43 -20.62
CA ALA A 56 27.45 -23.00 -19.50
C ALA A 56 27.21 -21.48 -19.50
N VAL A 57 28.26 -20.68 -19.73
CA VAL A 57 28.14 -19.21 -19.78
C VAL A 57 27.30 -18.77 -20.97
N GLN A 58 27.51 -19.36 -22.16
CA GLN A 58 26.69 -19.06 -23.35
C GLN A 58 25.21 -19.34 -23.12
N LYS A 59 24.88 -20.49 -22.51
CA LYS A 59 23.48 -20.83 -22.19
C LYS A 59 22.84 -19.84 -21.20
N PHE A 60 23.60 -19.43 -20.18
CA PHE A 60 23.12 -18.44 -19.23
C PHE A 60 22.91 -17.07 -19.90
N SER A 61 23.87 -16.65 -20.72
CA SER A 61 23.81 -15.43 -21.51
C SER A 61 22.59 -15.40 -22.43
N GLN A 62 22.30 -16.50 -23.13
CA GLN A 62 21.08 -16.63 -23.94
C GLN A 62 19.81 -16.46 -23.11
N SER A 63 19.76 -17.01 -21.90
CA SER A 63 18.61 -16.87 -21.01
C SER A 63 18.39 -15.41 -20.59
N LEU A 64 19.47 -14.64 -20.41
CA LEU A 64 19.40 -13.20 -20.14
C LEU A 64 18.94 -12.41 -21.38
N GLN A 65 19.41 -12.78 -22.57
CA GLN A 65 19.04 -12.12 -23.82
C GLN A 65 17.55 -12.26 -24.16
N GLU A 66 16.99 -13.43 -23.88
CA GLU A 66 15.59 -13.80 -24.18
C GLU A 66 14.60 -13.29 -23.12
N PHE A 67 15.09 -12.79 -21.98
CA PHE A 67 14.23 -12.30 -20.91
C PHE A 67 13.43 -11.06 -21.34
N GLN A 68 12.11 -11.16 -21.22
CA GLN A 68 11.15 -10.07 -21.37
C GLN A 68 10.01 -10.30 -20.38
N PHE A 69 9.36 -9.22 -19.94
CA PHE A 69 8.16 -9.34 -19.13
C PHE A 69 6.97 -9.75 -20.00
N GLU A 70 6.02 -10.47 -19.41
CA GLU A 70 4.73 -10.66 -20.06
C GLU A 70 3.95 -9.35 -19.93
N CYS A 71 3.58 -8.72 -21.06
CA CYS A 71 2.84 -7.47 -21.05
C CYS A 71 1.43 -7.68 -20.48
N ILE A 72 1.21 -7.25 -19.23
CA ILE A 72 -0.10 -7.27 -18.57
C ILE A 72 -0.70 -5.87 -18.68
N GLY A 73 -1.26 -5.55 -19.86
CA GLY A 73 -1.83 -4.23 -20.17
C GLY A 73 -1.79 -3.89 -21.66
N ASP A 74 -1.88 -2.60 -21.99
CA ASP A 74 -1.80 -2.11 -23.37
C ASP A 74 -0.33 -2.00 -23.87
N ALA A 75 0.63 -1.80 -22.96
CA ALA A 75 2.07 -1.72 -23.24
C ALA A 75 2.91 -2.02 -21.98
N GLU A 76 4.18 -2.40 -22.17
CA GLU A 76 5.17 -2.51 -21.09
C GLU A 76 5.46 -1.13 -20.48
N THR A 77 5.76 -1.11 -19.19
CA THR A 77 6.22 0.10 -18.48
C THR A 77 7.69 0.39 -18.81
N ASP A 78 8.08 1.67 -18.68
CA ASP A 78 9.48 2.09 -18.86
C ASP A 78 10.43 1.30 -17.93
N ASP A 79 10.00 0.96 -16.71
CA ASP A 79 10.78 0.17 -15.76
C ASP A 79 10.98 -1.28 -16.24
N GLU A 80 9.94 -1.94 -16.76
CA GLU A 80 10.03 -3.29 -17.33
C GLU A 80 10.98 -3.34 -18.53
N VAL A 81 10.87 -2.35 -19.43
CA VAL A 81 11.77 -2.20 -20.58
C VAL A 81 13.22 -1.99 -20.11
N ASN A 82 13.44 -1.15 -19.11
CA ASN A 82 14.78 -0.87 -18.57
C ASN A 82 15.41 -2.10 -17.88
N ILE A 83 14.62 -2.92 -17.17
CA ILE A 83 15.11 -4.17 -16.57
C ILE A 83 15.50 -5.17 -17.66
N ALA A 84 14.64 -5.39 -18.65
CA ALA A 84 14.94 -6.29 -19.76
C ALA A 84 16.17 -5.82 -20.56
N GLN A 85 16.31 -4.51 -20.78
CA GLN A 85 17.50 -3.95 -21.41
C GLN A 85 18.76 -4.21 -20.57
N SER A 86 18.68 -4.09 -19.24
CA SER A 86 19.82 -4.38 -18.37
C SER A 86 20.30 -5.83 -18.49
N PHE A 87 19.38 -6.79 -18.63
CA PHE A 87 19.76 -8.19 -18.86
C PHE A 87 20.40 -8.40 -20.24
N LYS A 88 19.96 -7.67 -21.27
CA LYS A 88 20.59 -7.68 -22.59
C LYS A 88 22.02 -7.13 -22.55
N GLU A 89 22.27 -6.05 -21.80
CA GLU A 89 23.64 -5.52 -21.62
C GLU A 89 24.55 -6.54 -20.91
N PHE A 90 24.06 -7.21 -19.87
CA PHE A 90 24.82 -8.29 -19.20
C PHE A 90 25.11 -9.47 -20.13
N SER A 91 24.12 -9.89 -20.92
CA SER A 91 24.27 -10.93 -21.95
C SER A 91 25.35 -10.56 -22.97
N GLN A 92 25.35 -9.32 -23.47
CA GLN A 92 26.34 -8.85 -24.43
C GLN A 92 27.75 -8.92 -23.86
N LEU A 93 27.97 -8.43 -22.63
CA LEU A 93 29.28 -8.52 -21.96
C LEU A 93 29.75 -9.98 -21.83
N LEU A 94 28.87 -10.88 -21.38
CA LEU A 94 29.19 -12.30 -21.24
C LEU A 94 29.53 -12.93 -22.59
N ASN A 95 28.75 -12.65 -23.64
CA ASN A 95 29.00 -13.19 -24.99
C ASN A 95 30.34 -12.73 -25.56
N THR A 96 30.70 -11.45 -25.38
CA THR A 96 32.00 -10.93 -25.84
C THR A 96 33.15 -11.61 -25.11
N MET A 97 33.06 -11.77 -23.77
CA MET A 97 34.06 -12.50 -22.99
C MET A 97 34.16 -13.98 -23.42
N GLU A 98 33.03 -14.62 -23.74
CA GLU A 98 33.02 -16.00 -24.23
C GLU A 98 33.62 -16.16 -25.63
N GLU A 99 33.54 -15.14 -26.49
CA GLU A 99 34.21 -15.15 -27.79
C GLU A 99 35.73 -15.25 -27.62
N GLU A 100 36.30 -14.49 -26.68
CA GLU A 100 37.74 -14.57 -26.36
C GLU A 100 38.12 -15.95 -25.82
N ARG A 101 37.31 -16.52 -24.92
CA ARG A 101 37.58 -17.88 -24.42
C ARG A 101 37.49 -18.91 -25.54
N ARG A 102 36.55 -18.75 -26.47
CA ARG A 102 36.39 -19.65 -27.61
C ARG A 102 37.61 -19.61 -28.52
N ARG A 103 38.18 -18.43 -28.80
CA ARG A 103 39.45 -18.30 -29.53
C ARG A 103 40.59 -19.08 -28.86
N LEU A 104 40.73 -18.96 -27.55
CA LEU A 104 41.73 -19.71 -26.77
C LEU A 104 41.51 -21.22 -26.90
N ILE A 105 40.27 -21.69 -26.69
CA ILE A 105 39.92 -23.12 -26.73
C ILE A 105 40.13 -23.71 -28.12
N GLN A 106 39.75 -22.99 -29.18
CA GLN A 106 39.79 -23.48 -30.55
C GLN A 106 41.22 -23.77 -31.01
N ASN A 107 42.19 -22.99 -30.54
CA ASN A 107 43.59 -23.17 -30.85
C ASN A 107 44.35 -24.04 -29.82
N ALA A 108 43.72 -24.40 -28.70
CA ALA A 108 44.41 -25.09 -27.59
C ALA A 108 44.93 -26.48 -27.97
N ASP A 109 44.16 -27.26 -28.75
CA ASP A 109 44.60 -28.58 -29.21
C ASP A 109 45.83 -28.45 -30.14
N ASP A 110 45.83 -27.49 -31.07
CA ASP A 110 46.93 -27.29 -32.03
C ASP A 110 48.20 -26.69 -31.40
N VAL A 111 48.05 -25.87 -30.36
CA VAL A 111 49.16 -25.19 -29.70
C VAL A 111 49.79 -26.03 -28.58
N LEU A 112 48.99 -26.83 -27.86
CA LEU A 112 49.48 -27.60 -26.71
C LEU A 112 49.54 -29.10 -26.99
N ILE A 113 48.44 -29.70 -27.44
CA ILE A 113 48.29 -31.15 -27.51
C ILE A 113 49.06 -31.73 -28.71
N THR A 114 48.79 -31.21 -29.91
CA THR A 114 49.35 -31.71 -31.17
C THR A 114 50.89 -31.70 -31.16
N PRO A 115 51.59 -30.66 -30.68
CA PRO A 115 53.05 -30.66 -30.60
C PRO A 115 53.60 -31.71 -29.63
N LEU A 116 52.99 -31.87 -28.44
CA LEU A 116 53.40 -32.88 -27.46
C LEU A 116 53.16 -34.30 -27.98
N GLU A 117 52.04 -34.53 -28.67
CA GLU A 117 51.78 -35.81 -29.35
C GLU A 117 52.80 -36.09 -30.45
N ARG A 118 53.11 -35.08 -31.27
CA ARG A 118 54.09 -35.18 -32.34
C ARG A 118 55.46 -35.55 -31.79
N PHE A 119 55.94 -34.84 -30.77
CA PHE A 119 57.22 -35.15 -30.12
C PHE A 119 57.24 -36.61 -29.63
N ARG A 120 56.18 -37.04 -28.94
CA ARG A 120 56.07 -38.40 -28.41
C ARG A 120 56.06 -39.47 -29.51
N LYS A 121 55.32 -39.25 -30.60
CA LYS A 121 55.18 -40.22 -31.69
C LYS A 121 56.41 -40.23 -32.60
N GLU A 122 56.89 -39.08 -33.02
CA GLU A 122 57.93 -38.94 -34.04
C GLU A 122 59.35 -38.94 -33.44
N GLN A 123 59.58 -38.30 -32.31
CA GLN A 123 60.93 -38.24 -31.71
C GLN A 123 61.18 -39.48 -30.86
N ILE A 124 60.37 -39.71 -29.81
CA ILE A 124 60.54 -40.87 -28.92
C ILE A 124 60.22 -42.19 -29.65
N GLY A 125 59.18 -42.21 -30.49
CA GLY A 125 58.84 -43.40 -31.27
C GLY A 125 59.97 -43.83 -32.20
N ALA A 126 60.62 -42.90 -32.90
CA ALA A 126 61.77 -43.19 -33.75
C ALA A 126 62.97 -43.75 -32.95
N THR A 127 63.19 -43.32 -31.70
CA THR A 127 64.24 -43.91 -30.85
C THR A 127 63.98 -45.38 -30.53
N LYS A 128 62.71 -45.78 -30.41
CA LYS A 128 62.34 -47.21 -30.22
C LYS A 128 62.62 -48.05 -31.47
N GLU A 129 62.44 -47.48 -32.65
CA GLU A 129 62.82 -48.14 -33.92
C GLU A 129 64.34 -48.23 -34.06
N GLY A 130 65.06 -47.16 -33.73
CA GLY A 130 66.52 -47.15 -33.65
C GLY A 130 67.08 -48.22 -32.72
N LYS A 131 66.48 -48.38 -31.54
CA LYS A 131 66.82 -49.45 -30.59
C LYS A 131 66.66 -50.84 -31.21
N LYS A 132 65.52 -51.11 -31.87
CA LYS A 132 65.29 -52.41 -32.53
C LYS A 132 66.33 -52.71 -33.60
N LYS A 133 66.74 -51.70 -34.38
CA LYS A 133 67.81 -51.84 -35.39
C LYS A 133 69.15 -52.15 -34.71
N PHE A 134 69.51 -51.39 -33.68
CA PHE A 134 70.72 -51.59 -32.89
C PHE A 134 70.78 -53.00 -32.27
N ASP A 135 69.72 -53.44 -31.58
CA ASP A 135 69.66 -54.76 -30.94
C ASP A 135 69.79 -55.89 -31.98
N LYS A 136 69.14 -55.74 -33.14
CA LYS A 136 69.21 -56.71 -34.24
C LYS A 136 70.60 -56.84 -34.85
N GLU A 137 71.26 -55.71 -35.14
CA GLU A 137 72.61 -55.76 -35.72
C GLU A 137 73.65 -56.20 -34.67
N ALA A 138 73.44 -55.88 -33.38
CA ALA A 138 74.25 -56.41 -32.28
C ALA A 138 74.15 -57.93 -32.17
N GLU A 139 72.94 -58.49 -32.19
CA GLU A 139 72.72 -59.95 -32.13
C GLU A 139 73.38 -60.68 -33.30
N LYS A 140 73.25 -60.14 -34.52
CA LYS A 140 73.92 -60.69 -35.71
C LYS A 140 75.44 -60.65 -35.59
N TYR A 141 75.99 -59.50 -35.18
CA TYR A 141 77.43 -59.33 -35.04
C TYR A 141 78.00 -60.32 -34.02
N TYR A 142 77.44 -60.39 -32.81
CA TYR A 142 77.94 -61.31 -31.78
C TYR A 142 77.74 -62.79 -32.14
N SER A 143 76.64 -63.13 -32.80
CA SER A 143 76.42 -64.50 -33.31
C SER A 143 77.42 -64.88 -34.42
N SER A 144 77.79 -63.92 -35.27
CA SER A 144 78.81 -64.11 -36.31
C SER A 144 80.21 -64.20 -35.70
N LEU A 145 80.49 -63.37 -34.70
CA LEU A 145 81.76 -63.35 -33.96
C LEU A 145 82.01 -64.69 -33.25
N GLU A 146 81.00 -65.25 -32.58
CA GLU A 146 81.13 -66.55 -31.94
C GLU A 146 81.47 -67.67 -32.94
N LYS A 147 80.83 -67.66 -34.11
CA LYS A 147 81.15 -68.62 -35.19
C LYS A 147 82.56 -68.43 -35.74
N HIS A 148 82.99 -67.17 -35.88
CA HIS A 148 84.33 -66.80 -36.33
C HIS A 148 85.40 -67.28 -35.34
N LEU A 149 85.21 -67.02 -34.04
CA LEU A 149 86.14 -67.42 -32.97
C LEU A 149 86.25 -68.95 -32.80
N ASN A 150 85.19 -69.69 -33.12
CA ASN A 150 85.17 -71.16 -33.09
C ASN A 150 85.72 -71.80 -34.37
N LEU A 151 86.17 -71.03 -35.36
CA LEU A 151 86.72 -71.54 -36.60
C LEU A 151 88.10 -72.19 -36.36
N SER A 152 88.29 -73.42 -36.85
CA SER A 152 89.57 -74.12 -36.71
C SER A 152 90.68 -73.40 -37.49
N SER A 153 91.80 -73.14 -36.82
CA SER A 153 93.02 -72.59 -37.43
C SER A 153 93.67 -73.49 -38.50
N ARG A 154 93.18 -74.72 -38.69
CA ARG A 154 93.64 -75.66 -39.73
C ARG A 154 92.87 -75.54 -41.05
N LYS A 155 91.88 -74.63 -41.14
CA LYS A 155 91.16 -74.36 -42.40
C LYS A 155 92.09 -73.76 -43.45
N LYS A 156 91.69 -73.86 -44.72
CA LYS A 156 92.41 -73.21 -45.83
C LYS A 156 92.44 -71.70 -45.60
N GLU A 157 93.57 -71.07 -45.89
CA GLU A 157 93.78 -69.62 -45.78
C GLU A 157 92.66 -68.81 -46.44
N SER A 158 92.20 -69.21 -47.63
CA SER A 158 91.10 -68.54 -48.34
C SER A 158 89.78 -68.52 -47.57
N ALA A 159 89.51 -69.59 -46.79
CA ALA A 159 88.30 -69.68 -45.98
C ALA A 159 88.42 -68.90 -44.65
N LEU A 160 89.65 -68.69 -44.16
CA LEU A 160 89.92 -67.82 -43.01
C LEU A 160 89.72 -66.35 -43.44
N GLN A 161 90.29 -65.95 -44.58
CA GLN A 161 90.13 -64.60 -45.14
C GLN A 161 88.67 -64.24 -45.46
N GLU A 162 87.88 -65.20 -45.95
CA GLU A 162 86.45 -64.99 -46.19
C GLU A 162 85.68 -64.79 -44.86
N ALA A 163 86.05 -65.52 -43.81
CA ALA A 163 85.48 -65.35 -42.48
C ALA A 163 85.89 -64.02 -41.83
N ASP A 164 87.14 -63.57 -42.04
CA ASP A 164 87.63 -62.25 -41.62
C ASP A 164 86.84 -61.12 -42.31
N ALA A 165 86.71 -61.18 -43.64
CA ALA A 165 85.96 -60.18 -44.40
C ALA A 165 84.47 -60.14 -44.01
N GLN A 166 83.87 -61.29 -43.69
CA GLN A 166 82.49 -61.35 -43.24
C GLN A 166 82.31 -60.75 -41.84
N ILE A 167 83.22 -61.00 -40.89
CA ILE A 167 83.11 -60.41 -39.55
C ILE A 167 83.36 -58.90 -39.58
N ASP A 168 84.28 -58.41 -40.42
CA ASP A 168 84.51 -56.98 -40.60
C ASP A 168 83.25 -56.27 -41.14
N LYS A 169 82.55 -56.91 -42.09
CA LYS A 169 81.29 -56.39 -42.61
C LYS A 169 80.19 -56.33 -41.55
N GLU A 170 79.98 -57.40 -40.79
CA GLU A 170 78.98 -57.42 -39.70
C GLU A 170 79.34 -56.41 -38.60
N ARG A 171 80.63 -56.26 -38.28
CA ARG A 171 81.12 -55.26 -37.33
C ARG A 171 80.79 -53.85 -37.79
N GLN A 172 81.02 -53.53 -39.07
CA GLN A 172 80.70 -52.21 -39.62
C GLN A 172 79.21 -51.92 -39.54
N LEU A 173 78.34 -52.87 -39.90
CA LEU A 173 76.89 -52.72 -39.79
C LEU A 173 76.42 -52.48 -38.35
N PHE A 174 77.01 -53.19 -37.39
CA PHE A 174 76.74 -52.97 -35.97
C PHE A 174 77.21 -51.58 -35.51
N HIS A 175 78.42 -51.16 -35.89
CA HIS A 175 78.95 -49.84 -35.53
C HIS A 175 78.10 -48.71 -36.11
N ASP A 176 77.69 -48.81 -37.37
CA ASP A 176 76.81 -47.81 -38.01
C ASP A 176 75.47 -47.73 -37.27
N ALA A 177 74.87 -48.87 -36.91
CA ALA A 177 73.65 -48.90 -36.12
C ALA A 177 73.82 -48.33 -34.70
N SER A 178 74.97 -48.58 -34.05
CA SER A 178 75.33 -48.04 -32.73
C SER A 178 75.46 -46.51 -32.76
N LEU A 179 76.19 -45.98 -33.74
CA LEU A 179 76.37 -44.53 -33.93
C LEU A 179 75.04 -43.83 -34.22
N GLU A 180 74.23 -44.37 -35.14
CA GLU A 180 72.90 -43.83 -35.44
C GLU A 180 72.00 -43.83 -34.20
N TYR A 181 72.04 -44.90 -33.40
CA TYR A 181 71.21 -45.00 -32.20
C TYR A 181 71.62 -44.00 -31.12
N VAL A 182 72.93 -43.87 -30.85
CA VAL A 182 73.47 -42.89 -29.91
C VAL A 182 73.13 -41.46 -30.35
N PHE A 183 73.32 -41.15 -31.64
CA PHE A 183 72.94 -39.86 -32.20
C PHE A 183 71.45 -39.58 -31.98
N LYS A 184 70.58 -40.56 -32.24
CA LYS A 184 69.14 -40.39 -32.08
C LYS A 184 68.73 -40.16 -30.63
N ILE A 185 69.35 -40.85 -29.66
CA ILE A 185 69.11 -40.59 -28.24
C ILE A 185 69.50 -39.15 -27.90
N GLN A 186 70.71 -38.71 -28.28
CA GLN A 186 71.17 -37.35 -28.00
C GLN A 186 70.26 -36.30 -28.65
N GLU A 187 69.81 -36.52 -29.88
CA GLU A 187 68.88 -35.63 -30.58
C GLU A 187 67.58 -35.42 -29.77
N VAL A 188 67.00 -36.49 -29.25
CA VAL A 188 65.78 -36.41 -28.41
C VAL A 188 66.06 -35.70 -27.08
N GLN A 189 67.23 -35.92 -26.47
CA GLN A 189 67.65 -35.25 -25.24
C GLN A 189 67.84 -33.73 -25.41
N GLU A 190 68.25 -33.28 -26.60
CA GLU A 190 68.34 -31.86 -26.93
C GLU A 190 66.98 -31.28 -27.31
N LYS A 191 66.22 -31.96 -28.18
CA LYS A 191 64.89 -31.51 -28.63
C LYS A 191 63.89 -31.34 -27.49
N LYS A 192 63.91 -32.24 -26.50
CA LYS A 192 63.00 -32.15 -25.35
C LYS A 192 63.14 -30.83 -24.57
N LYS A 193 64.30 -30.17 -24.63
CA LYS A 193 64.55 -28.93 -23.87
C LYS A 193 63.69 -27.77 -24.35
N PHE A 194 63.38 -27.73 -25.65
CA PHE A 194 62.58 -26.65 -26.25
C PHE A 194 61.21 -27.12 -26.71
N GLU A 195 61.10 -28.30 -27.34
CA GLU A 195 59.80 -28.80 -27.87
C GLU A 195 58.76 -29.12 -26.78
N PHE A 196 59.16 -29.19 -25.50
CA PHE A 196 58.21 -29.30 -24.37
C PHE A 196 57.75 -27.95 -23.85
N VAL A 197 58.68 -26.99 -23.80
CA VAL A 197 58.45 -25.71 -23.13
C VAL A 197 57.71 -24.76 -24.06
N GLU A 198 58.00 -24.81 -25.36
CA GLU A 198 57.35 -23.97 -26.37
C GLU A 198 55.82 -24.15 -26.40
N PRO A 199 55.25 -25.37 -26.49
CA PRO A 199 53.79 -25.56 -26.47
C PRO A 199 53.12 -25.01 -25.20
N LEU A 200 53.76 -25.23 -24.03
CA LEU A 200 53.26 -24.74 -22.75
C LEU A 200 53.30 -23.22 -22.68
N LEU A 201 54.41 -22.62 -23.13
CA LEU A 201 54.57 -21.17 -23.17
C LEU A 201 53.53 -20.53 -24.10
N SER A 202 53.31 -21.09 -25.29
CA SER A 202 52.31 -20.60 -26.24
C SER A 202 50.88 -20.72 -25.69
N PHE A 203 50.54 -21.82 -25.01
CA PHE A 203 49.25 -21.97 -24.35
C PHE A 203 49.06 -20.96 -23.21
N LEU A 204 50.08 -20.75 -22.37
CA LEU A 204 50.06 -19.75 -21.30
C LEU A 204 49.92 -18.32 -21.85
N GLN A 205 50.57 -18.01 -22.97
CA GLN A 205 50.41 -16.73 -23.64
C GLN A 205 48.95 -16.51 -24.07
N GLY A 206 48.30 -17.54 -24.64
CA GLY A 206 46.88 -17.49 -24.97
C GLY A 206 45.99 -17.25 -23.74
N LEU A 207 46.31 -17.90 -22.62
CA LEU A 207 45.61 -17.66 -21.34
C LEU A 207 45.78 -16.22 -20.86
N PHE A 208 46.99 -15.68 -20.91
CA PHE A 208 47.24 -14.29 -20.49
C PHE A 208 46.56 -13.28 -21.40
N THR A 209 46.52 -13.52 -22.71
CA THR A 209 45.72 -12.71 -23.64
C THR A 209 44.24 -12.74 -23.25
N PHE A 210 43.67 -13.93 -23.01
CA PHE A 210 42.27 -14.04 -22.56
C PHE A 210 41.99 -13.25 -21.27
N TYR A 211 42.86 -13.34 -20.26
CA TYR A 211 42.69 -12.57 -19.02
C TYR A 211 42.84 -11.06 -19.22
N HIS A 212 43.74 -10.64 -20.10
CA HIS A 212 43.90 -9.23 -20.44
C HIS A 212 42.65 -8.67 -21.12
N GLU A 213 42.13 -9.35 -22.14
CA GLU A 213 40.88 -8.95 -22.80
C GLU A 213 39.70 -8.91 -21.81
N GLY A 214 39.62 -9.90 -20.89
CA GLY A 214 38.62 -9.89 -19.83
C GLY A 214 38.71 -8.68 -18.89
N TYR A 215 39.93 -8.19 -18.63
CA TYR A 215 40.15 -6.97 -17.84
C TYR A 215 39.71 -5.71 -18.62
N GLU A 216 40.08 -5.59 -19.89
CA GLU A 216 39.69 -4.46 -20.74
C GLU A 216 38.16 -4.38 -20.88
N LEU A 217 37.49 -5.50 -21.15
CA LEU A 217 36.02 -5.57 -21.23
C LEU A 217 35.35 -5.15 -19.91
N ALA A 218 35.91 -5.58 -18.76
CA ALA A 218 35.39 -5.17 -17.46
C ALA A 218 35.57 -3.66 -17.23
N HIS A 219 36.67 -3.08 -17.70
CA HIS A 219 36.94 -1.66 -17.62
C HIS A 219 35.99 -0.85 -18.51
N GLU A 220 35.75 -1.29 -19.75
CA GLU A 220 34.79 -0.69 -20.68
C GLU A 220 33.34 -0.74 -20.15
N PHE A 221 33.00 -1.78 -19.39
CA PHE A 221 31.68 -1.94 -18.77
C PHE A 221 31.46 -1.09 -17.50
N GLU A 222 32.54 -0.57 -16.91
CA GLU A 222 32.48 0.12 -15.61
C GLU A 222 31.55 1.36 -15.61
N PRO A 223 31.53 2.24 -16.64
CA PRO A 223 30.61 3.38 -16.67
C PRO A 223 29.14 2.96 -16.63
N TYR A 224 28.76 1.93 -17.39
CA TYR A 224 27.39 1.41 -17.39
C TYR A 224 27.02 0.82 -16.03
N LYS A 225 27.93 0.04 -15.43
CA LYS A 225 27.76 -0.52 -14.08
C LYS A 225 27.53 0.58 -13.04
N GLN A 226 28.30 1.66 -13.06
CA GLN A 226 28.14 2.78 -12.12
C GLN A 226 26.79 3.48 -12.31
N GLN A 227 26.39 3.73 -13.57
CA GLN A 227 25.09 4.30 -13.87
C GLN A 227 23.94 3.40 -13.38
N LEU A 228 24.04 2.09 -13.61
CA LEU A 228 23.04 1.14 -13.16
C LEU A 228 22.95 1.07 -11.63
N GLN A 229 24.09 1.13 -10.92
CA GLN A 229 24.11 1.18 -9.46
C GLN A 229 23.42 2.43 -8.92
N PHE A 230 23.66 3.59 -9.52
CA PHE A 230 22.98 4.84 -9.17
C PHE A 230 21.47 4.73 -9.41
N ASN A 231 21.06 4.23 -10.58
CA ASN A 231 19.64 4.02 -10.91
C ASN A 231 18.96 3.09 -9.90
N LEU A 232 19.57 1.96 -9.55
CA LEU A 232 19.05 1.02 -8.55
C LEU A 232 18.91 1.66 -7.17
N GLN A 233 19.85 2.51 -6.77
CA GLN A 233 19.75 3.22 -5.49
C GLN A 233 18.59 4.21 -5.49
N ASN A 234 18.38 4.94 -6.59
CA ASN A 234 17.24 5.85 -6.73
C ASN A 234 15.91 5.09 -6.69
N THR A 235 15.80 3.97 -7.41
CA THR A 235 14.59 3.12 -7.38
C THR A 235 14.30 2.61 -5.97
N ARG A 236 15.33 2.20 -5.20
CA ARG A 236 15.15 1.81 -3.79
C ARG A 236 14.66 2.96 -2.92
N ASN A 237 15.25 4.15 -3.07
CA ASN A 237 14.85 5.33 -2.31
C ASN A 237 13.40 5.73 -2.63
N ASN A 238 13.02 5.71 -3.91
CA ASN A 238 11.65 5.98 -4.38
C ASN A 238 10.65 4.97 -3.82
N PHE A 239 11.00 3.68 -3.81
CA PHE A 239 10.18 2.64 -3.20
C PHE A 239 9.98 2.88 -1.71
N LEU A 240 11.05 3.16 -0.95
CA LEU A 240 10.96 3.39 0.49
C LEU A 240 10.09 4.61 0.83
N SER A 241 10.26 5.71 0.09
CA SER A 241 9.43 6.92 0.23
C SER A 241 7.95 6.64 -0.08
N THR A 242 7.69 6.03 -1.24
CA THR A 242 6.32 5.68 -1.68
C THR A 242 5.66 4.71 -0.70
N LYS A 243 6.40 3.69 -0.24
CA LYS A 243 5.91 2.74 0.77
C LYS A 243 5.48 3.46 2.05
N GLN A 244 6.29 4.40 2.54
CA GLN A 244 5.96 5.16 3.75
C GLN A 244 4.68 5.99 3.55
N GLU A 245 4.51 6.64 2.41
CA GLU A 245 3.30 7.41 2.09
C GLU A 245 2.06 6.52 1.92
N VAL A 246 2.22 5.35 1.30
CA VAL A 246 1.15 4.34 1.18
C VAL A 246 0.77 3.79 2.55
N GLU A 247 1.74 3.53 3.44
CA GLU A 247 1.48 3.09 4.82
C GLU A 247 0.75 4.18 5.62
N LYS A 248 1.15 5.45 5.47
CA LYS A 248 0.43 6.59 6.06
C LYS A 248 -1.00 6.68 5.52
N LEU A 249 -1.21 6.54 4.22
CA LEU A 249 -2.54 6.55 3.62
C LEU A 249 -3.40 5.38 4.14
N MET A 250 -2.86 4.17 4.16
CA MET A 250 -3.53 2.99 4.69
C MET A 250 -3.97 3.20 6.14
N ASN A 251 -3.10 3.74 6.99
CA ASN A 251 -3.42 4.01 8.39
C ASN A 251 -4.49 5.10 8.52
N ARG A 252 -4.42 6.17 7.71
CA ARG A 252 -5.46 7.21 7.65
C ARG A 252 -6.82 6.61 7.28
N VAL A 253 -6.89 5.83 6.20
CA VAL A 253 -8.12 5.17 5.74
C VAL A 253 -8.65 4.19 6.78
N ARG A 254 -7.78 3.44 7.47
CA ARG A 254 -8.19 2.54 8.56
C ARG A 254 -8.79 3.28 9.75
N SER A 255 -8.31 4.48 10.04
CA SER A 255 -8.82 5.33 11.13
C SER A 255 -10.01 6.21 10.74
N ALA A 256 -10.37 6.25 9.46
CA ALA A 256 -11.52 7.01 8.98
C ALA A 256 -12.83 6.30 9.38
N ASP A 257 -13.77 7.08 9.90
CA ASP A 257 -15.09 6.56 10.28
C ASP A 257 -15.87 6.13 9.02
N GLN A 258 -16.61 5.02 9.08
CA GLN A 258 -17.29 4.44 7.90
C GLN A 258 -18.39 5.35 7.32
N ASP A 259 -18.80 6.38 8.06
CA ASP A 259 -19.84 7.34 7.68
C ASP A 259 -19.29 8.59 6.96
N GLN A 260 -18.04 8.60 6.51
CA GLN A 260 -17.49 9.71 5.71
C GLN A 260 -18.26 9.88 4.38
N LYS A 261 -18.85 11.07 4.20
CA LYS A 261 -19.52 11.48 2.95
C LYS A 261 -18.55 11.30 1.76
N PRO A 262 -18.96 10.65 0.67
CA PRO A 262 -18.11 10.53 -0.51
C PRO A 262 -17.79 11.92 -1.10
N PRO A 263 -16.59 12.09 -1.69
CA PRO A 263 -16.19 13.34 -2.30
C PRO A 263 -16.95 13.54 -3.62
N GLY A 264 -18.03 14.32 -3.56
CA GLY A 264 -18.84 14.63 -4.73
C GLY A 264 -20.23 15.04 -4.27
N GLN A 265 -20.54 16.33 -4.40
CA GLN A 265 -21.76 16.92 -3.84
C GLN A 265 -23.07 16.37 -4.47
N TRP A 266 -23.00 15.47 -5.46
CA TRP A 266 -24.14 15.01 -6.26
C TRP A 266 -24.06 13.57 -6.82
N THR A 267 -23.06 12.77 -6.44
CA THR A 267 -22.89 11.39 -6.99
C THR A 267 -22.75 10.40 -5.83
N MET A 268 -23.57 9.34 -5.84
CA MET A 268 -23.60 8.32 -4.79
C MET A 268 -23.42 6.93 -5.40
N GLU A 269 -22.34 6.26 -5.00
CA GLU A 269 -22.01 4.91 -5.45
C GLU A 269 -21.86 4.01 -4.22
N SER A 270 -22.76 3.04 -4.09
CA SER A 270 -22.78 2.11 -2.95
C SER A 270 -23.65 0.91 -3.31
N TYR A 271 -23.45 -0.22 -2.65
CA TYR A 271 -24.34 -1.37 -2.80
C TYR A 271 -25.74 -1.06 -2.23
N LEU A 272 -26.78 -1.52 -2.94
CA LEU A 272 -28.20 -1.44 -2.58
C LEU A 272 -28.88 -2.74 -2.96
N TYR A 273 -29.70 -3.31 -2.07
CA TYR A 273 -30.47 -4.52 -2.39
C TYR A 273 -31.79 -4.16 -3.08
N VAL A 274 -32.10 -4.85 -4.17
CA VAL A 274 -33.35 -4.68 -4.95
C VAL A 274 -34.26 -5.89 -4.71
N GLN A 275 -35.52 -5.67 -4.31
CA GLN A 275 -36.59 -6.67 -4.18
C GLN A 275 -36.17 -8.17 -4.12
N GLU A 276 -35.86 -8.67 -2.92
CA GLU A 276 -35.70 -10.11 -2.60
C GLU A 276 -34.66 -10.93 -3.38
N LYS A 277 -33.84 -10.31 -4.24
CA LYS A 277 -32.63 -10.93 -4.80
C LYS A 277 -31.40 -10.05 -4.52
N ARG A 278 -30.25 -10.70 -4.27
CA ARG A 278 -28.98 -10.01 -4.01
C ARG A 278 -28.51 -9.34 -5.30
N GLU A 279 -28.78 -8.05 -5.44
CA GLU A 279 -28.42 -7.25 -6.61
C GLU A 279 -27.69 -5.98 -6.13
N SER A 280 -26.86 -5.39 -6.98
CA SER A 280 -26.05 -4.19 -6.68
C SER A 280 -26.49 -3.06 -7.62
N ALA A 281 -26.68 -1.83 -7.13
CA ALA A 281 -27.12 -0.69 -7.95
C ALA A 281 -26.21 0.54 -7.75
N VAL A 282 -25.93 1.29 -8.82
CA VAL A 282 -25.12 2.52 -8.80
C VAL A 282 -26.00 3.69 -9.29
N CYS A 283 -25.93 4.90 -8.72
CA CYS A 283 -26.72 6.03 -9.22
C CYS A 283 -25.85 7.24 -9.51
N ILE A 284 -25.94 7.77 -10.73
CA ILE A 284 -25.21 8.96 -11.15
C ILE A 284 -26.24 9.98 -11.63
N ARG A 285 -26.41 11.06 -10.85
CA ARG A 285 -27.26 12.25 -11.10
C ARG A 285 -28.47 12.04 -12.00
N SER A 286 -29.68 12.02 -11.42
CA SER A 286 -30.98 11.89 -12.12
C SER A 286 -31.17 10.62 -12.98
N SER A 287 -30.11 9.81 -13.16
CA SER A 287 -30.15 8.49 -13.79
C SER A 287 -29.60 7.41 -12.85
N LEU A 288 -30.46 6.49 -12.42
CA LEU A 288 -30.05 5.30 -11.67
C LEU A 288 -29.48 4.29 -12.67
N SER A 289 -28.20 3.94 -12.55
CA SER A 289 -27.52 2.95 -13.40
C SER A 289 -27.30 1.65 -12.62
N VAL A 290 -28.23 0.71 -12.70
CA VAL A 290 -28.10 -0.57 -11.98
C VAL A 290 -27.16 -1.49 -12.76
N SER A 291 -26.02 -1.81 -12.16
CA SER A 291 -25.07 -2.80 -12.71
C SER A 291 -25.15 -4.08 -11.90
N LEU A 292 -25.73 -5.12 -12.50
CA LEU A 292 -25.93 -6.41 -11.86
C LEU A 292 -24.59 -7.16 -11.71
N PHE A 293 -24.08 -7.26 -10.49
CA PHE A 293 -22.92 -8.10 -10.17
C PHE A 293 -23.38 -9.42 -9.56
N SER A 294 -23.22 -10.51 -10.30
CA SER A 294 -23.36 -11.88 -9.76
C SER A 294 -22.20 -12.18 -8.81
N GLN A 295 -22.46 -12.85 -7.68
CA GLN A 295 -21.43 -13.29 -6.71
C GLN A 295 -20.36 -14.24 -7.31
N ASN A 296 -20.52 -14.66 -8.57
CA ASN A 296 -19.55 -15.45 -9.31
C ASN A 296 -18.81 -14.62 -10.38
N GLY A 297 -18.14 -13.55 -9.95
CA GLY A 297 -16.86 -13.04 -10.48
C GLY A 297 -16.62 -12.69 -11.95
N VAL A 298 -17.39 -13.08 -12.98
CA VAL A 298 -16.92 -12.93 -14.38
C VAL A 298 -17.98 -12.54 -15.43
N MET A 299 -19.28 -12.46 -15.12
CA MET A 299 -20.26 -12.04 -16.14
C MET A 299 -20.66 -10.58 -15.97
N SER A 300 -20.11 -9.72 -16.82
CA SER A 300 -20.59 -8.35 -17.05
C SER A 300 -21.98 -8.45 -17.70
N ASN A 301 -23.03 -8.36 -16.89
CA ASN A 301 -24.37 -8.12 -17.40
C ASN A 301 -24.48 -6.67 -17.89
N PRO A 302 -25.30 -6.38 -18.91
CA PRO A 302 -25.46 -5.02 -19.41
C PRO A 302 -25.99 -4.10 -18.30
N THR A 303 -25.30 -2.96 -18.10
CA THR A 303 -25.76 -1.90 -17.20
C THR A 303 -27.09 -1.35 -17.67
N GLU A 304 -28.15 -1.55 -16.88
CA GLU A 304 -29.46 -0.94 -17.14
C GLU A 304 -29.50 0.48 -16.56
N LYS A 305 -29.84 1.47 -17.40
CA LYS A 305 -29.99 2.87 -16.99
C LYS A 305 -31.47 3.23 -16.89
N PHE A 306 -31.87 3.72 -15.73
CA PHE A 306 -33.21 4.21 -15.42
C PHE A 306 -33.18 5.71 -15.16
N ARG A 307 -34.22 6.43 -15.58
CA ARG A 307 -34.46 7.82 -15.17
C ARG A 307 -35.39 7.85 -13.98
N LEU A 308 -34.98 8.57 -12.93
CA LEU A 308 -35.75 8.66 -11.70
C LEU A 308 -36.94 9.60 -11.88
N LYS A 309 -38.15 9.15 -11.51
CA LYS A 309 -39.36 9.98 -11.39
C LYS A 309 -39.57 10.47 -9.96
N SER A 310 -39.50 9.56 -9.00
CA SER A 310 -39.71 9.87 -7.58
C SER A 310 -38.92 8.93 -6.69
N CYS A 311 -38.55 9.43 -5.50
CA CYS A 311 -37.88 8.66 -4.46
C CYS A 311 -38.52 9.01 -3.12
N ILE A 312 -38.96 8.00 -2.36
CA ILE A 312 -39.73 8.19 -1.12
C ILE A 312 -39.26 7.19 -0.06
N ARG A 313 -39.04 7.66 1.18
CA ARG A 313 -38.76 6.74 2.28
C ARG A 313 -39.98 5.84 2.54
N ARG A 314 -39.78 4.53 2.58
CA ARG A 314 -40.83 3.58 2.94
C ARG A 314 -41.08 3.62 4.45
N LYS A 315 -42.36 3.55 4.86
CA LYS A 315 -42.73 3.57 6.29
C LYS A 315 -42.25 2.28 6.96
N THR A 316 -41.71 2.39 8.18
CA THR A 316 -41.20 1.24 8.94
C THR A 316 -42.24 0.13 9.10
N ASP A 317 -43.51 0.49 9.23
CA ASP A 317 -44.60 -0.46 9.47
C ASP A 317 -45.14 -1.12 8.18
N SER A 318 -44.68 -0.67 7.00
CA SER A 318 -45.14 -1.18 5.70
C SER A 318 -44.30 -2.34 5.14
N ILE A 319 -43.13 -2.63 5.74
CA ILE A 319 -42.26 -3.73 5.34
C ILE A 319 -41.40 -4.19 6.52
N ASP A 320 -41.27 -5.51 6.73
CA ASP A 320 -40.40 -6.09 7.76
C ASP A 320 -38.91 -6.12 7.31
N LYS A 321 -38.40 -4.98 6.84
CA LYS A 321 -37.01 -4.79 6.40
C LYS A 321 -36.53 -3.38 6.78
N ARG A 322 -35.28 -3.28 7.23
CA ARG A 322 -34.67 -2.01 7.67
C ARG A 322 -34.08 -1.24 6.50
N PHE A 323 -34.14 0.09 6.61
CA PHE A 323 -33.50 1.06 5.70
C PHE A 323 -34.02 1.07 4.25
N CYS A 324 -35.30 0.74 4.08
CA CYS A 324 -35.93 0.68 2.76
C CYS A 324 -36.45 2.04 2.27
N PHE A 325 -36.35 2.25 0.97
CA PHE A 325 -36.96 3.36 0.25
C PHE A 325 -37.47 2.88 -1.11
N ASP A 326 -38.45 3.60 -1.62
CA ASP A 326 -39.12 3.29 -2.86
C ASP A 326 -38.75 4.30 -3.92
N ILE A 327 -38.50 3.80 -5.12
CA ILE A 327 -38.30 4.64 -6.29
C ILE A 327 -39.32 4.30 -7.36
N GLU A 328 -39.64 5.31 -8.15
CA GLU A 328 -40.38 5.18 -9.39
C GLU A 328 -39.48 5.65 -10.52
N VAL A 329 -39.46 4.90 -11.63
CA VAL A 329 -38.61 5.19 -12.79
C VAL A 329 -39.46 5.43 -14.04
N VAL A 330 -38.88 6.08 -15.05
CA VAL A 330 -39.60 6.39 -16.29
C VAL A 330 -39.83 5.12 -17.13
N GLU A 331 -38.84 4.23 -17.16
CA GLU A 331 -38.76 3.11 -18.09
C GLU A 331 -39.54 1.87 -17.63
N ARG A 332 -39.91 1.76 -16.34
CA ARG A 332 -40.68 0.64 -15.79
C ARG A 332 -41.96 1.14 -15.10
N HIS A 333 -43.07 0.43 -15.30
CA HIS A 333 -44.30 0.65 -14.56
C HIS A 333 -44.27 -0.15 -13.26
N GLY A 334 -44.28 0.53 -12.12
CA GLY A 334 -44.28 -0.08 -10.79
C GLY A 334 -43.25 0.54 -9.84
N ILE A 335 -43.47 0.34 -8.54
CA ILE A 335 -42.57 0.81 -7.49
C ILE A 335 -41.43 -0.20 -7.30
N ILE A 336 -40.20 0.27 -7.34
CA ILE A 336 -39.01 -0.53 -7.04
C ILE A 336 -38.59 -0.23 -5.61
N THR A 337 -38.52 -1.26 -4.77
CA THR A 337 -38.07 -1.13 -3.38
C THR A 337 -36.59 -1.44 -3.28
N LEU A 338 -35.85 -0.47 -2.76
CA LEU A 338 -34.42 -0.52 -2.53
C LEU A 338 -34.14 -0.56 -1.03
N GLN A 339 -33.11 -1.30 -0.63
CA GLN A 339 -32.68 -1.41 0.75
C GLN A 339 -31.21 -1.00 0.88
N ALA A 340 -30.97 0.03 1.70
CA ALA A 340 -29.64 0.50 2.05
C ALA A 340 -28.99 -0.35 3.16
N LEU A 341 -27.66 -0.25 3.28
CA LEU A 341 -26.88 -1.02 4.25
C LEU A 341 -27.00 -0.47 5.68
N SER A 342 -27.21 0.84 5.82
CA SER A 342 -27.35 1.54 7.09
C SER A 342 -28.34 2.70 6.98
N GLU A 343 -28.76 3.24 8.12
CA GLU A 343 -29.61 4.43 8.18
C GLU A 343 -28.88 5.67 7.63
N SER A 344 -27.59 5.84 7.94
CA SER A 344 -26.73 6.88 7.37
C SER A 344 -26.68 6.77 5.85
N ASN A 345 -26.44 5.56 5.33
CA ASN A 345 -26.39 5.28 3.89
C ASN A 345 -27.73 5.57 3.20
N ARG A 346 -28.87 5.18 3.81
CA ARG A 346 -30.21 5.49 3.31
C ARG A 346 -30.46 6.99 3.19
N ARG A 347 -30.03 7.78 4.17
CA ARG A 347 -30.18 9.25 4.13
C ARG A 347 -29.39 9.86 2.99
N LEU A 348 -28.15 9.40 2.78
CA LEU A 348 -27.34 9.82 1.63
C LEU A 348 -28.00 9.45 0.30
N TRP A 349 -28.62 8.27 0.21
CA TRP A 349 -29.38 7.86 -0.97
C TRP A 349 -30.61 8.75 -1.23
N LEU A 350 -31.37 9.10 -0.19
CA LEU A 350 -32.47 10.05 -0.35
C LEU A 350 -31.96 11.45 -0.73
N GLU A 351 -30.89 11.95 -0.10
CA GLU A 351 -30.27 13.24 -0.44
C GLU A 351 -29.83 13.28 -1.91
N ALA A 352 -29.19 12.21 -2.39
CA ALA A 352 -28.73 12.12 -3.78
C ALA A 352 -29.86 11.94 -4.82
N MET A 353 -31.04 11.50 -4.38
CA MET A 353 -32.20 11.20 -5.25
C MET A 353 -33.35 12.20 -5.06
N ASP A 354 -33.13 13.34 -4.39
CA ASP A 354 -34.17 14.30 -4.01
C ASP A 354 -35.38 13.64 -3.31
N GLY A 355 -35.08 12.64 -2.49
CA GLY A 355 -36.04 11.77 -1.83
C GLY A 355 -36.85 12.50 -0.75
N LYS A 356 -38.15 12.21 -0.71
CA LYS A 356 -39.07 12.84 0.25
C LYS A 356 -39.31 11.94 1.46
N GLU A 357 -39.30 12.54 2.65
CA GLU A 357 -39.83 11.89 3.86
C GLU A 357 -41.37 11.83 3.80
N PRO A 358 -42.03 10.77 4.29
CA PRO A 358 -43.48 10.70 4.36
C PRO A 358 -44.02 11.82 5.27
N VAL A 359 -44.97 12.58 4.73
CA VAL A 359 -45.53 13.86 5.22
C VAL A 359 -45.91 13.91 6.71
N THR A 360 -45.71 15.09 7.30
CA THR A 360 -45.78 15.58 8.68
C THR A 360 -47.15 15.48 9.41
N TYR A 361 -47.13 15.20 10.72
CA TYR A 361 -48.32 14.91 11.57
C TYR A 361 -49.06 16.14 12.20
N LEU A 362 -48.73 17.38 11.83
CA LEU A 362 -49.44 18.60 12.30
C LEU A 362 -50.57 18.98 11.33
N ASN A 363 -51.64 18.19 11.33
CA ASN A 363 -52.85 18.39 10.53
C ASN A 363 -54.01 18.95 11.37
N GLU A 364 -55.09 19.39 10.72
CA GLU A 364 -56.27 19.99 11.37
C GLU A 364 -56.89 19.07 12.44
N THR A 365 -56.90 17.76 12.19
CA THR A 365 -57.36 16.73 13.14
C THR A 365 -56.58 16.76 14.44
N GLY A 366 -55.26 16.96 14.36
CA GLY A 366 -54.37 17.09 15.51
C GLY A 366 -54.66 18.32 16.36
N PHE A 367 -54.85 19.48 15.73
CA PHE A 367 -55.25 20.70 16.42
C PHE A 367 -56.61 20.56 17.10
N ASN A 368 -57.59 19.98 16.42
CA ASN A 368 -58.92 19.74 16.98
C ASN A 368 -58.88 18.80 18.18
N PHE A 369 -58.09 17.72 18.11
CA PHE A 369 -57.90 16.80 19.25
C PHE A 369 -57.33 17.52 20.48
N VAL A 370 -56.30 18.36 20.30
CA VAL A 370 -55.68 19.12 21.40
C VAL A 370 -56.69 20.09 22.01
N ARG A 371 -57.37 20.90 21.19
CA ARG A 371 -58.39 21.87 21.66
C ARG A 371 -59.52 21.20 22.43
N LYS A 372 -60.04 20.07 21.94
CA LYS A 372 -61.11 19.30 22.61
C LYS A 372 -60.65 18.67 23.93
N CYS A 373 -59.44 18.13 23.96
CA CYS A 373 -58.86 17.62 25.22
C CYS A 373 -58.73 18.73 26.26
N ILE A 374 -58.21 19.89 25.86
CA ILE A 374 -58.05 21.08 26.72
C ILE A 374 -59.42 21.54 27.24
N GLN A 375 -60.40 21.72 26.34
CA GLN A 375 -61.75 22.15 26.72
C GLN A 375 -62.40 21.22 27.76
N LEU A 376 -62.31 19.90 27.57
CA LEU A 376 -62.83 18.93 28.54
C LEU A 376 -62.09 19.00 29.89
N VAL A 377 -60.78 19.24 29.87
CA VAL A 377 -59.99 19.38 31.10
C VAL A 377 -60.36 20.69 31.81
N GLU A 378 -60.63 21.77 31.09
CA GLU A 378 -60.99 23.06 31.69
C GLU A 378 -62.40 23.05 32.28
N VAL A 379 -63.37 22.41 31.62
CA VAL A 379 -64.76 22.37 32.08
C VAL A 379 -64.96 21.56 33.37
N ARG A 380 -64.21 20.46 33.55
CA ARG A 380 -64.45 19.51 34.67
C ARG A 380 -63.20 18.94 35.33
N GLY A 381 -62.02 19.32 34.86
CA GLY A 381 -60.74 18.77 35.32
C GLY A 381 -59.95 19.70 36.23
N LEU A 382 -60.22 21.02 36.22
CA LEU A 382 -59.38 22.03 36.88
C LEU A 382 -59.26 21.88 38.40
N ASN A 383 -60.22 21.25 39.07
CA ASN A 383 -60.19 21.00 40.51
C ASN A 383 -59.62 19.60 40.87
N THR A 384 -59.14 18.83 39.89
CA THR A 384 -58.62 17.48 40.11
C THR A 384 -57.22 17.56 40.70
N MET A 385 -57.05 17.13 41.96
CA MET A 385 -55.73 17.07 42.60
C MET A 385 -54.73 16.24 41.77
N GLY A 386 -53.59 16.84 41.45
CA GLY A 386 -52.54 16.19 40.65
C GLY A 386 -52.89 16.03 39.17
N LEU A 387 -53.69 16.95 38.60
CA LEU A 387 -54.01 16.99 37.17
C LEU A 387 -52.73 16.86 36.31
N TYR A 388 -52.77 16.07 35.24
CA TYR A 388 -51.61 15.67 34.42
C TYR A 388 -50.52 14.82 35.12
N ARG A 389 -50.43 14.76 36.45
CA ARG A 389 -49.45 13.92 37.16
C ARG A 389 -49.85 12.45 37.17
N VAL A 390 -51.13 12.17 37.41
CA VAL A 390 -51.65 10.79 37.46
C VAL A 390 -51.97 10.28 36.05
N GLY A 391 -51.35 9.17 35.66
CA GLY A 391 -51.59 8.53 34.36
C GLY A 391 -52.95 7.85 34.28
N GLY A 392 -53.57 7.95 33.10
CA GLY A 392 -54.74 7.16 32.72
C GLY A 392 -54.36 5.71 32.41
N ILE A 393 -55.36 4.83 32.35
CA ILE A 393 -55.15 3.42 32.01
C ILE A 393 -54.67 3.33 30.56
N ASN A 394 -53.47 2.79 30.33
CA ASN A 394 -52.83 2.74 29.01
C ASN A 394 -53.73 2.16 27.91
N SER A 395 -54.50 1.11 28.19
CA SER A 395 -55.43 0.53 27.20
C SER A 395 -56.55 1.49 26.79
N LYS A 396 -57.06 2.31 27.73
CA LYS A 396 -58.05 3.36 27.43
C LYS A 396 -57.43 4.52 26.65
N VAL A 397 -56.19 4.90 27.00
CA VAL A 397 -55.43 5.93 26.26
C VAL A 397 -55.18 5.50 24.82
N GLN A 398 -54.73 4.26 24.58
CA GLN A 398 -54.52 3.74 23.23
C GLN A 398 -55.84 3.64 22.44
N LYS A 399 -56.94 3.27 23.12
CA LYS A 399 -58.28 3.28 22.51
C LYS A 399 -58.69 4.69 22.11
N LEU A 400 -58.52 5.69 22.99
CA LEU A 400 -58.77 7.11 22.69
C LEU A 400 -57.95 7.59 21.48
N MET A 401 -56.65 7.31 21.46
CA MET A 401 -55.76 7.69 20.35
C MET A 401 -56.21 7.02 19.03
N THR A 402 -56.60 5.75 19.07
CA THR A 402 -57.05 5.01 17.88
C THR A 402 -58.40 5.53 17.39
N THR A 403 -59.32 5.86 18.29
CA THR A 403 -60.62 6.45 17.94
C THR A 403 -60.42 7.83 17.33
N ALA A 404 -59.66 8.72 17.98
CA ALA A 404 -59.43 10.10 17.55
C ALA A 404 -58.71 10.22 16.20
N PHE A 405 -57.79 9.29 15.90
CA PHE A 405 -56.96 9.33 14.69
C PHE A 405 -57.29 8.20 13.70
N SER A 406 -58.48 7.59 13.80
CA SER A 406 -58.94 6.57 12.85
C SER A 406 -59.15 7.17 11.45
N PRO A 407 -58.84 6.46 10.35
CA PRO A 407 -59.13 6.91 8.98
C PRO A 407 -60.62 7.19 8.70
N LYS A 408 -61.51 6.67 9.55
CA LYS A 408 -62.97 6.87 9.47
C LYS A 408 -63.49 7.95 10.44
N ALA A 409 -62.60 8.61 11.19
CA ALA A 409 -62.97 9.67 12.12
C ALA A 409 -63.36 10.94 11.34
N ALA A 410 -64.48 11.56 11.72
CA ALA A 410 -64.81 12.90 11.24
C ALA A 410 -63.76 13.90 11.74
N SER A 411 -63.42 14.90 10.92
CA SER A 411 -62.49 15.98 11.29
C SER A 411 -63.00 16.85 12.45
N ASP A 412 -64.31 16.78 12.73
CA ASP A 412 -65.02 17.42 13.84
C ASP A 412 -65.51 16.36 14.85
N MET A 413 -64.61 15.47 15.28
CA MET A 413 -64.93 14.48 16.30
C MET A 413 -65.09 15.16 17.66
N ASP A 414 -66.27 15.04 18.27
CA ASP A 414 -66.49 15.46 19.64
C ASP A 414 -66.09 14.36 20.62
N LEU A 415 -65.33 14.73 21.66
CA LEU A 415 -64.94 13.80 22.70
C LEU A 415 -66.07 13.75 23.74
N ASP A 416 -66.82 12.65 23.75
CA ASP A 416 -67.91 12.46 24.71
C ASP A 416 -67.40 12.59 26.16
N PRO A 417 -67.92 13.58 26.94
CA PRO A 417 -67.55 13.77 28.33
C PRO A 417 -67.77 12.49 29.16
N ASP A 418 -68.84 11.75 28.96
CA ASP A 418 -69.19 10.63 29.85
C ASP A 418 -68.36 9.37 29.57
N THR A 419 -67.79 9.25 28.36
CA THR A 419 -67.01 8.09 27.94
C THR A 419 -65.58 8.09 28.48
N TRP A 420 -64.93 9.26 28.57
CA TRP A 420 -63.50 9.37 28.89
C TRP A 420 -63.29 10.07 30.23
N ASP A 421 -62.57 9.45 31.17
CA ASP A 421 -62.20 10.10 32.43
C ASP A 421 -61.04 11.10 32.24
N ASN A 422 -60.96 12.09 33.12
CA ASN A 422 -59.94 13.17 33.06
C ASN A 422 -58.50 12.62 32.97
N LYS A 423 -58.21 11.49 33.62
CA LYS A 423 -56.87 10.85 33.57
C LYS A 423 -56.55 10.29 32.18
N THR A 424 -57.55 9.76 31.48
CA THR A 424 -57.38 9.26 30.10
C THR A 424 -57.22 10.41 29.12
N ILE A 425 -58.01 11.49 29.24
CA ILE A 425 -57.89 12.68 28.39
C ILE A 425 -56.52 13.35 28.56
N THR A 426 -56.10 13.63 29.79
CA THR A 426 -54.79 14.25 30.07
C THR A 426 -53.62 13.38 29.62
N SER A 427 -53.75 12.05 29.69
CA SER A 427 -52.72 11.13 29.19
C SER A 427 -52.74 11.00 27.67
N GLY A 428 -53.91 11.06 27.04
CA GLY A 428 -54.07 11.12 25.58
C GLY A 428 -53.45 12.38 25.00
N LEU A 429 -53.71 13.54 25.59
CA LEU A 429 -53.08 14.81 25.20
C LEU A 429 -51.54 14.74 25.28
N LYS A 430 -51.00 14.27 26.42
CA LYS A 430 -49.54 14.09 26.58
C LYS A 430 -48.97 13.09 25.56
N ASN A 431 -49.70 12.02 25.24
CA ASN A 431 -49.27 11.02 24.27
C ASN A 431 -49.22 11.61 22.85
N TYR A 432 -50.26 12.34 22.45
CA TYR A 432 -50.29 13.05 21.18
C TYR A 432 -49.12 14.04 21.04
N LEU A 433 -48.91 14.90 22.04
CA LEU A 433 -47.81 15.88 22.05
C LEU A 433 -46.45 15.19 21.96
N ARG A 434 -46.26 14.07 22.67
CA ARG A 434 -45.02 13.28 22.60
C ARG A 434 -44.76 12.70 21.21
N LEU A 435 -45.80 12.19 20.54
CA LEU A 435 -45.69 11.65 19.18
C LEU A 435 -45.32 12.76 18.17
N VAL A 436 -45.99 13.90 18.24
CA VAL A 436 -45.70 15.07 17.40
C VAL A 436 -44.26 15.56 17.61
N CYS A 437 -43.81 15.66 18.87
CA CYS A 437 -42.45 16.07 19.21
C CYS A 437 -41.37 15.03 18.84
N SER A 438 -41.73 13.74 18.73
CA SER A 438 -40.78 12.71 18.29
C SER A 438 -40.61 12.62 16.77
N LEU A 439 -41.62 13.02 15.99
CA LEU A 439 -41.67 12.81 14.54
C LEU A 439 -41.58 14.11 13.71
N GLY A 440 -41.86 15.28 14.29
CA GLY A 440 -41.87 16.57 13.58
C GLY A 440 -40.88 17.63 14.10
N PHE A 441 -39.97 17.26 15.00
CA PHE A 441 -39.26 18.21 15.87
C PHE A 441 -37.73 18.05 15.88
N SER A 442 -37.15 17.47 14.82
CA SER A 442 -35.68 17.42 14.65
C SER A 442 -35.05 18.83 14.71
N THR A 443 -35.76 19.86 14.26
CA THR A 443 -35.31 21.25 14.30
C THR A 443 -35.42 21.89 15.69
N CYS A 444 -36.49 21.64 16.45
CA CYS A 444 -36.65 22.29 17.76
C CYS A 444 -35.87 21.57 18.87
N TYR A 445 -35.66 20.25 18.81
CA TYR A 445 -34.70 19.59 19.70
C TYR A 445 -33.28 20.11 19.46
N ARG A 446 -32.88 20.34 18.19
CA ARG A 446 -31.59 20.97 17.85
C ARG A 446 -31.49 22.42 18.32
N LEU A 447 -32.49 23.26 18.06
CA LEU A 447 -32.49 24.66 18.48
C LEU A 447 -32.56 24.82 20.02
N MET A 448 -33.20 23.89 20.71
CA MET A 448 -33.31 23.90 22.17
C MET A 448 -32.08 23.29 22.85
N LEU A 449 -31.36 22.35 22.20
CA LEU A 449 -30.01 21.94 22.59
C LEU A 449 -28.99 23.08 22.46
N LEU A 450 -29.09 23.90 21.40
CA LEU A 450 -28.28 25.11 21.25
C LEU A 450 -28.55 26.10 22.40
N LEU A 451 -29.82 26.24 22.81
CA LEU A 451 -30.21 27.07 23.95
C LEU A 451 -29.73 26.50 25.30
N LEU A 452 -29.78 25.17 25.47
CA LEU A 452 -29.26 24.47 26.66
C LEU A 452 -27.76 24.70 26.84
N MET A 453 -27.00 24.65 25.74
CA MET A 453 -25.57 24.96 25.75
C MET A 453 -25.30 26.44 26.05
N GLU A 454 -26.10 27.37 25.52
CA GLU A 454 -25.98 28.80 25.84
C GLU A 454 -26.29 29.11 27.31
N ILE A 455 -27.37 28.54 27.86
CA ILE A 455 -27.75 28.70 29.27
C ILE A 455 -26.75 28.01 30.21
N GLN A 456 -26.14 26.89 29.82
CA GLN A 456 -25.05 26.25 30.59
C GLN A 456 -23.72 27.01 30.51
N ASN A 457 -23.40 27.63 29.37
CA ASN A 457 -22.17 28.40 29.18
C ASN A 457 -22.26 29.82 29.75
N ALA A 458 -23.46 30.39 29.82
CA ALA A 458 -23.73 31.63 30.51
C ALA A 458 -23.66 31.38 32.02
N LYS A 459 -22.50 31.63 32.63
CA LYS A 459 -22.33 31.72 34.09
C LYS A 459 -23.14 32.86 34.74
N SER A 460 -24.16 33.40 34.06
CA SER A 460 -24.96 34.55 34.49
C SER A 460 -26.31 34.08 35.01
N ASP A 461 -26.56 34.30 36.30
CA ASP A 461 -27.82 34.06 37.02
C ASP A 461 -28.94 35.07 36.62
N ASP A 462 -28.86 35.66 35.42
CA ASP A 462 -29.76 36.73 34.97
C ASP A 462 -31.03 36.15 34.35
N GLN A 463 -32.14 36.28 35.08
CA GLN A 463 -33.46 35.83 34.68
C GLN A 463 -33.94 36.50 33.37
N ASN A 464 -33.58 37.76 33.11
CA ASN A 464 -34.02 38.49 31.92
C ASN A 464 -33.38 37.95 30.63
N TYR A 465 -32.11 37.53 30.69
CA TYR A 465 -31.42 36.90 29.56
C TYR A 465 -32.11 35.60 29.13
N ARG A 466 -32.48 34.77 30.12
CA ARG A 466 -33.16 33.48 29.89
C ARG A 466 -34.52 33.65 29.23
N VAL A 467 -35.30 34.65 29.67
CA VAL A 467 -36.60 35.00 29.08
C VAL A 467 -36.44 35.46 27.62
N CYS A 468 -35.49 36.36 27.34
CA CYS A 468 -35.23 36.82 25.96
C CYS A 468 -34.78 35.70 25.02
N ALA A 469 -33.96 34.77 25.50
CA ALA A 469 -33.48 33.63 24.72
C ALA A 469 -34.64 32.67 24.37
N VAL A 470 -35.49 32.35 25.35
CA VAL A 470 -36.70 31.53 25.13
C VAL A 470 -37.67 32.22 24.17
N HIS A 471 -37.89 33.52 24.31
CA HIS A 471 -38.77 34.28 23.41
C HIS A 471 -38.24 34.27 21.96
N THR A 472 -36.95 34.50 21.76
CA THR A 472 -36.32 34.43 20.42
C THR A 472 -36.47 33.05 19.79
N LEU A 473 -36.41 31.98 20.60
CA LEU A 473 -36.57 30.61 20.15
C LEU A 473 -38.00 30.32 19.69
N VAL A 474 -39.02 30.77 20.44
CA VAL A 474 -40.43 30.61 20.06
C VAL A 474 -40.72 31.24 18.70
N HIS A 475 -40.11 32.40 18.39
CA HIS A 475 -40.24 33.06 17.07
C HIS A 475 -39.50 32.36 15.92
N LYS A 476 -38.60 31.41 16.22
CA LYS A 476 -37.95 30.57 15.21
C LYS A 476 -38.70 29.26 14.93
N LEU A 477 -39.76 28.96 15.68
CA LEU A 477 -40.59 27.78 15.43
C LEU A 477 -41.43 27.96 14.16
N PRO A 478 -41.68 26.90 13.38
CA PRO A 478 -42.65 26.94 12.28
C PRO A 478 -44.03 27.37 12.77
N ASP A 479 -44.79 28.09 11.94
CA ASP A 479 -46.05 28.74 12.34
C ASP A 479 -47.05 27.80 13.04
N LYS A 480 -47.27 26.60 12.50
CA LYS A 480 -48.16 25.60 13.11
C LYS A 480 -47.64 25.07 14.46
N ASN A 481 -46.32 24.94 14.61
CA ASN A 481 -45.73 24.49 15.87
C ASN A 481 -45.83 25.58 16.94
N LYS A 482 -45.64 26.84 16.56
CA LYS A 482 -45.83 28.00 17.42
C LYS A 482 -47.29 28.09 17.87
N GLU A 483 -48.25 27.97 16.95
CA GLU A 483 -49.69 27.99 17.27
C GLU A 483 -50.08 26.88 18.25
N MET A 484 -49.63 25.63 18.03
CA MET A 484 -49.91 24.52 18.94
C MET A 484 -49.27 24.72 20.33
N LEU A 485 -48.08 25.31 20.37
CA LEU A 485 -47.41 25.66 21.63
C LEU A 485 -48.17 26.77 22.37
N GLU A 486 -48.64 27.81 21.68
CA GLU A 486 -49.43 28.90 22.27
C GLU A 486 -50.71 28.35 22.93
N ILE A 487 -51.50 27.53 22.22
CA ILE A 487 -52.70 26.87 22.76
C ILE A 487 -52.40 26.05 24.02
N LEU A 488 -51.28 25.31 24.01
CA LEU A 488 -50.90 24.48 25.15
C LEU A 488 -50.46 25.32 26.35
N ILE A 489 -49.60 26.32 26.15
CA ILE A 489 -49.08 27.15 27.24
C ILE A 489 -50.20 27.98 27.88
N GLU A 490 -51.14 28.49 27.08
CA GLU A 490 -52.35 29.16 27.58
C GLU A 490 -53.15 28.25 28.53
N HIS A 491 -53.39 27.01 28.12
CA HIS A 491 -54.06 26.02 28.97
C HIS A 491 -53.27 25.72 30.26
N LEU A 492 -51.94 25.56 30.17
CA LEU A 492 -51.11 25.29 31.35
C LEU A 492 -51.08 26.47 32.33
N LEU A 493 -51.11 27.70 31.83
CA LEU A 493 -51.28 28.89 32.66
C LEU A 493 -52.60 28.82 33.43
N ASN A 494 -53.71 28.54 32.74
CA ASN A 494 -55.03 28.39 33.36
C ASN A 494 -55.08 27.25 34.41
N VAL A 495 -54.40 26.13 34.17
CA VAL A 495 -54.26 25.06 35.18
C VAL A 495 -53.50 25.55 36.41
N SER A 496 -52.44 26.34 36.21
CA SER A 496 -51.57 26.83 37.29
C SER A 496 -52.23 27.90 38.18
N THR A 497 -53.13 28.73 37.62
CA THR A 497 -53.90 29.72 38.40
C THR A 497 -54.89 29.05 39.37
N HIS A 498 -55.30 27.81 39.08
CA HIS A 498 -56.15 26.98 39.94
C HIS A 498 -55.36 26.10 40.93
N SER A 499 -54.06 26.36 41.12
CA SER A 499 -53.15 25.51 41.92
C SER A 499 -53.57 25.33 43.38
N GLU A 500 -54.35 26.23 43.96
CA GLU A 500 -54.92 26.06 45.31
C GLU A 500 -55.85 24.84 45.42
N SER A 501 -56.50 24.46 44.31
CA SER A 501 -57.44 23.33 44.26
C SER A 501 -56.81 22.06 43.68
N ASN A 502 -56.07 22.17 42.58
CA ASN A 502 -55.48 21.02 41.89
C ASN A 502 -54.05 20.69 42.32
N MET A 503 -53.40 21.53 43.12
CA MET A 503 -52.02 21.36 43.59
C MET A 503 -50.96 21.35 42.46
N MET A 504 -51.29 21.85 41.27
CA MET A 504 -50.40 21.93 40.11
C MET A 504 -49.83 23.35 39.95
N THR A 505 -48.72 23.63 40.63
CA THR A 505 -47.93 24.85 40.41
C THR A 505 -47.23 24.85 39.06
N VAL A 506 -46.73 26.01 38.61
CA VAL A 506 -45.96 26.14 37.37
C VAL A 506 -44.78 25.15 37.32
N SER A 507 -44.05 25.01 38.43
CA SER A 507 -42.95 24.04 38.50
C SER A 507 -43.41 22.58 38.42
N ASN A 508 -44.54 22.23 39.04
CA ASN A 508 -45.12 20.89 38.91
C ASN A 508 -45.53 20.58 37.47
N LEU A 509 -46.05 21.56 36.73
CA LEU A 509 -46.36 21.43 35.30
C LEU A 509 -45.10 21.35 34.45
N GLY A 510 -44.05 22.12 34.79
CA GLY A 510 -42.74 22.06 34.14
C GLY A 510 -42.12 20.65 34.19
N VAL A 511 -42.17 19.99 35.34
CA VAL A 511 -41.69 18.59 35.50
C VAL A 511 -42.43 17.59 34.61
N ILE A 512 -43.71 17.84 34.30
CA ILE A 512 -44.53 16.94 33.48
C ILE A 512 -44.35 17.23 32.00
N PHE A 513 -44.42 18.51 31.62
CA PHE A 513 -44.43 18.92 30.22
C PHE A 513 -43.03 19.11 29.63
N GLY A 514 -42.01 19.36 30.46
CA GLY A 514 -40.59 19.38 30.08
C GLY A 514 -40.19 18.12 29.28
N PRO A 515 -40.24 16.93 29.88
CA PRO A 515 -39.93 15.69 29.17
C PRO A 515 -41.00 15.28 28.13
N THR A 516 -42.21 15.82 28.20
CA THR A 516 -43.27 15.52 27.21
C THR A 516 -43.03 16.24 25.89
N LEU A 517 -42.55 17.49 25.92
CA LEU A 517 -42.30 18.32 24.75
C LEU A 517 -40.86 18.17 24.21
N MET A 518 -39.90 17.78 25.06
CA MET A 518 -38.46 17.94 24.78
C MET A 518 -37.64 16.65 24.88
N ARG A 519 -38.26 15.47 24.72
CA ARG A 519 -37.58 14.18 24.93
C ARG A 519 -36.39 13.97 23.98
N SER A 520 -35.26 13.51 24.53
CA SER A 520 -34.09 13.06 23.74
C SER A 520 -34.36 11.70 23.07
N GLN A 521 -33.82 11.51 21.86
CA GLN A 521 -33.90 10.24 21.11
C GLN A 521 -32.95 9.16 21.65
N GLU A 522 -31.95 9.54 22.45
CA GLU A 522 -30.94 8.65 23.03
C GLU A 522 -30.93 8.71 24.57
N GLU A 523 -30.98 7.56 25.22
CA GLU A 523 -30.99 7.45 26.69
C GLU A 523 -29.56 7.50 27.27
N THR A 524 -28.89 8.66 27.16
CA THR A 524 -27.55 8.90 27.72
C THR A 524 -27.59 9.60 29.09
N VAL A 525 -26.50 9.51 29.87
CA VAL A 525 -26.36 10.21 31.16
C VAL A 525 -26.46 11.74 30.98
N ALA A 526 -25.95 12.28 29.87
CA ALA A 526 -26.09 13.69 29.51
C ALA A 526 -27.57 14.07 29.23
N ALA A 527 -28.33 13.20 28.56
CA ALA A 527 -29.76 13.41 28.34
C ALA A 527 -30.57 13.40 29.65
N MET A 528 -30.16 12.60 30.65
CA MET A 528 -30.77 12.61 31.99
C MET A 528 -30.49 13.90 32.78
N MET A 529 -29.31 14.50 32.61
CA MET A 529 -28.96 15.78 33.24
C MET A 529 -29.74 16.97 32.64
N ASN A 530 -30.13 16.89 31.36
CA ASN A 530 -30.87 17.94 30.66
C ASN A 530 -32.35 18.06 31.07
N ILE A 531 -32.92 17.05 31.74
CA ILE A 531 -34.33 17.06 32.18
C ILE A 531 -34.64 18.26 33.08
N LYS A 532 -33.71 18.65 33.96
CA LYS A 532 -33.90 19.81 34.85
C LYS A 532 -34.10 21.11 34.07
N PHE A 533 -33.36 21.30 32.98
CA PHE A 533 -33.46 22.50 32.17
C PHE A 533 -34.71 22.52 31.29
N GLN A 534 -35.16 21.35 30.80
CA GLN A 534 -36.42 21.23 30.06
C GLN A 534 -37.59 21.72 30.91
N ASN A 535 -37.59 21.39 32.20
CA ASN A 535 -38.62 21.85 33.13
C ASN A 535 -38.61 23.38 33.24
N ILE A 536 -37.42 24.00 33.39
CA ILE A 536 -37.32 25.45 33.55
C ILE A 536 -37.74 26.19 32.27
N VAL A 537 -37.50 25.63 31.08
CA VAL A 537 -38.00 26.24 29.83
C VAL A 537 -39.52 26.29 29.81
N VAL A 538 -40.21 25.22 30.25
CA VAL A 538 -41.68 25.23 30.36
C VAL A 538 -42.15 26.22 31.44
N GLU A 539 -41.45 26.29 32.58
CA GLU A 539 -41.75 27.26 33.63
C GLU A 539 -41.69 28.70 33.09
N ILE A 540 -40.60 29.06 32.40
CA ILE A 540 -40.42 30.38 31.78
C ILE A 540 -41.53 30.69 30.77
N LEU A 541 -41.92 29.70 29.94
CA LEU A 541 -43.00 29.85 28.96
C LEU A 541 -44.35 30.15 29.62
N ILE A 542 -44.66 29.47 30.73
CA ILE A 542 -45.92 29.69 31.46
C ILE A 542 -45.90 31.05 32.20
N GLU A 543 -44.83 31.36 32.94
CA GLU A 543 -44.72 32.59 33.75
C GLU A 543 -44.71 33.87 32.91
N ASN A 544 -44.24 33.81 31.66
CA ASN A 544 -44.09 34.98 30.79
C ASN A 544 -45.08 35.01 29.63
N PHE A 545 -46.12 34.17 29.65
CA PHE A 545 -47.10 34.07 28.57
C PHE A 545 -47.85 35.40 28.34
N GLU A 546 -48.29 36.10 29.40
CA GLU A 546 -48.99 37.39 29.28
C GLU A 546 -48.10 38.49 28.69
N LYS A 547 -46.82 38.56 29.11
CA LYS A 547 -45.83 39.52 28.56
C LYS A 547 -45.50 39.26 27.09
N ALA A 548 -45.65 38.02 26.62
CA ALA A 548 -45.45 37.66 25.21
C ALA A 548 -46.69 38.01 24.37
N SER A 549 -47.90 37.89 24.92
CA SER A 549 -49.16 38.18 24.22
C SER A 549 -49.48 39.69 24.10
N GLU A 550 -49.07 40.53 25.06
CA GLU A 550 -49.22 41.99 24.96
C GLU A 550 -48.42 42.62 23.80
N SER A 551 -47.48 41.88 23.21
CA SER A 551 -46.76 42.32 22.00
C SER A 551 -47.57 42.20 20.70
N LYS A 552 -48.78 41.59 20.73
CA LYS A 552 -49.63 41.40 19.55
C LYS A 552 -50.64 42.53 19.28
N ASP A 553 -50.92 43.44 20.22
CA ASP A 553 -51.99 44.45 20.09
C ASP A 553 -51.54 45.92 19.83
N ASN A 554 -50.24 46.21 19.72
CA ASN A 554 -49.75 47.56 19.41
C ASN A 554 -49.07 47.64 18.02
N THR A 555 -49.85 47.50 16.95
CA THR A 555 -49.48 48.06 15.65
C THR A 555 -49.93 49.52 15.57
N GLN A 556 -49.12 50.45 16.10
CA GLN A 556 -48.91 51.79 15.53
C GLN A 556 -47.86 52.60 16.34
N HIS A 557 -46.84 53.05 15.59
CA HIS A 557 -45.88 54.11 15.86
C HIS A 557 -44.64 53.89 16.77
N THR A 558 -43.50 54.02 16.08
CA THR A 558 -42.13 54.44 16.48
C THR A 558 -41.19 53.43 17.17
N PRO A 559 -40.00 53.14 16.58
CA PRO A 559 -38.98 52.32 17.20
C PRO A 559 -38.09 53.19 18.11
N VAL A 560 -38.09 52.92 19.41
CA VAL A 560 -37.06 53.44 20.32
C VAL A 560 -36.28 52.28 20.92
N ARG A 561 -35.21 51.93 20.18
CA ARG A 561 -33.86 51.68 20.67
C ARG A 561 -33.68 50.55 21.70
N ASN A 562 -33.41 49.35 21.19
CA ASN A 562 -32.49 48.39 21.82
C ASN A 562 -31.63 47.63 20.79
N ASP A 563 -31.27 48.32 19.68
CA ASP A 563 -30.44 47.77 18.61
C ASP A 563 -29.03 47.37 19.07
N THR A 564 -28.54 47.92 20.17
CA THR A 564 -27.21 47.57 20.70
C THR A 564 -27.20 46.17 21.31
N PHE A 565 -28.31 45.70 21.89
CA PHE A 565 -28.36 44.38 22.55
C PHE A 565 -28.62 43.24 21.56
N ILE A 566 -29.47 43.46 20.55
CA ILE A 566 -29.72 42.50 19.47
C ILE A 566 -28.48 42.36 18.57
N LEU A 567 -27.76 43.45 18.26
CA LEU A 567 -26.46 43.33 17.58
C LEU A 567 -25.40 42.64 18.45
N TYR A 568 -25.39 42.86 19.77
CA TYR A 568 -24.48 42.15 20.67
C TYR A 568 -24.77 40.64 20.68
N LEU A 569 -26.05 40.27 20.70
CA LEU A 569 -26.50 38.87 20.64
C LEU A 569 -26.21 38.24 19.26
N TYR A 570 -26.45 38.97 18.17
CA TYR A 570 -26.16 38.50 16.80
C TYR A 570 -24.65 38.33 16.58
N MET A 571 -23.82 39.23 17.11
CA MET A 571 -22.36 39.17 17.04
C MET A 571 -21.78 38.12 17.99
N SER A 572 -22.39 37.89 19.17
CA SER A 572 -22.00 36.83 20.10
C SER A 572 -22.36 35.44 19.56
N ILE A 573 -23.50 35.32 18.87
CA ILE A 573 -23.90 34.10 18.14
C ILE A 573 -22.99 33.88 16.93
N LEU A 574 -22.64 34.91 16.14
CA LEU A 574 -21.69 34.76 15.03
C LEU A 574 -20.29 34.36 15.51
N THR A 575 -19.80 34.93 16.61
CA THR A 575 -18.50 34.55 17.18
C THR A 575 -18.52 33.18 17.85
N THR A 576 -19.66 32.73 18.38
CA THR A 576 -19.81 31.38 18.95
C THR A 576 -20.00 30.32 17.87
N VAL A 577 -20.71 30.62 16.78
CA VAL A 577 -20.84 29.76 15.59
C VAL A 577 -19.53 29.69 14.80
N GLN A 578 -18.78 30.79 14.69
CA GLN A 578 -17.40 30.76 14.18
C GLN A 578 -16.46 30.00 15.13
N LYS A 579 -16.60 30.16 16.45
CA LYS A 579 -15.83 29.36 17.40
C LYS A 579 -16.20 27.88 17.35
N PHE A 580 -17.42 27.49 17.00
CA PHE A 580 -17.83 26.09 16.87
C PHE A 580 -17.34 25.45 15.55
N TRP A 581 -17.34 26.21 14.45
CA TRP A 581 -16.65 25.81 13.21
C TRP A 581 -15.14 25.64 13.43
N VAL A 582 -14.57 26.43 14.36
CA VAL A 582 -13.17 26.32 14.78
C VAL A 582 -12.98 25.23 15.86
N TYR A 583 -13.97 24.92 16.71
CA TYR A 583 -13.83 23.94 17.80
C TYR A 583 -14.00 22.48 17.35
N GLU A 584 -14.80 22.20 16.33
CA GLU A 584 -14.81 20.85 15.73
C GLU A 584 -13.53 20.56 14.91
N HIS A 585 -12.80 21.60 14.49
CA HIS A 585 -11.50 21.44 13.81
C HIS A 585 -10.26 21.64 14.70
N ILE A 586 -10.40 22.16 15.93
CA ILE A 586 -9.29 22.38 16.88
C ILE A 586 -9.46 21.53 18.16
N GLY A 587 -10.01 20.32 18.00
CA GLY A 587 -10.05 19.29 19.05
C GLY A 587 -8.74 18.49 19.23
N LYS A 588 -7.62 18.89 18.61
CA LYS A 588 -6.31 18.22 18.78
C LYS A 588 -5.10 19.15 18.95
N SER A 589 -5.28 20.47 19.02
CA SER A 589 -4.14 21.41 19.12
C SER A 589 -4.34 22.45 20.21
N PHE A 590 -4.55 21.99 21.45
CA PHE A 590 -4.24 22.80 22.62
C PHE A 590 -2.85 22.39 23.14
N LEU A 591 -1.82 22.83 22.42
CA LEU A 591 -0.45 22.85 22.91
C LEU A 591 0.15 24.25 22.63
N ILE A 592 -0.24 25.16 23.52
CA ILE A 592 0.57 26.28 24.05
C ILE A 592 1.14 27.28 23.02
N LEU A 593 0.70 28.54 23.14
CA LEU A 593 1.41 29.74 22.70
C LEU A 593 2.69 29.93 23.57
N ILE A 594 3.68 29.04 23.41
CA ILE A 594 5.05 29.26 23.86
C ILE A 594 5.77 29.89 22.67
N ARG A 595 6.37 31.07 22.86
CA ARG A 595 7.41 31.54 21.94
C ARG A 595 8.52 30.50 21.97
N ARG A 596 8.67 29.74 20.89
CA ARG A 596 9.70 28.71 20.78
C ARG A 596 10.93 29.32 20.12
N ASP A 597 12.05 29.18 20.81
CA ASP A 597 13.36 29.40 20.22
C ASP A 597 13.87 28.05 19.71
N ALA A 598 14.72 28.08 18.68
CA ALA A 598 15.30 26.86 18.13
C ALA A 598 16.76 27.09 17.75
N LYS A 599 17.54 26.01 17.66
CA LYS A 599 18.95 26.07 17.27
C LYS A 599 19.20 25.18 16.05
N ALA A 600 19.96 25.69 15.08
CA ALA A 600 20.38 24.91 13.91
C ALA A 600 21.31 23.76 14.30
N ILE A 601 20.97 22.54 13.91
CA ILE A 601 21.80 21.33 14.03
C ILE A 601 22.69 21.18 12.79
N TYR A 602 22.29 21.73 11.65
CA TYR A 602 23.04 21.74 10.38
C TYR A 602 23.04 23.14 9.76
N SER A 603 24.01 23.43 8.90
CA SER A 603 24.00 24.67 8.10
C SER A 603 23.08 24.55 6.89
N CYS A 604 22.50 25.67 6.45
CA CYS A 604 21.63 25.76 5.28
C CYS A 604 22.04 26.96 4.43
N GLU A 605 22.11 26.79 3.11
CA GLU A 605 22.13 27.89 2.15
C GLU A 605 20.78 27.93 1.45
N ALA A 606 20.11 29.08 1.48
CA ALA A 606 18.79 29.27 0.87
C ALA A 606 18.86 29.13 -0.64
N GLU A 607 18.00 28.29 -1.21
CA GLU A 607 17.84 28.14 -2.66
C GLU A 607 16.80 29.14 -3.20
N HIS A 608 15.87 29.58 -2.34
CA HIS A 608 14.80 30.52 -2.68
C HIS A 608 14.79 31.76 -1.77
N SER A 609 14.23 32.87 -2.27
CA SER A 609 14.26 34.17 -1.58
C SER A 609 13.43 34.23 -0.28
N ASN A 610 12.56 33.25 -0.07
CA ASN A 610 11.74 33.07 1.13
C ASN A 610 12.40 32.15 2.18
N GLU A 611 13.53 31.51 1.87
CA GLU A 611 14.29 30.66 2.78
C GLU A 611 15.40 31.45 3.49
N LEU A 612 15.82 30.97 4.66
CA LEU A 612 16.94 31.56 5.41
C LEU A 612 18.23 30.75 5.20
N SER A 613 19.31 31.45 4.85
CA SER A 613 20.68 30.90 4.96
C SER A 613 21.20 31.09 6.38
N PHE A 614 21.76 30.05 6.98
CA PHE A 614 22.29 30.09 8.34
C PHE A 614 23.37 29.03 8.59
N PRO A 615 24.37 29.31 9.45
CA PRO A 615 25.37 28.33 9.84
C PRO A 615 24.85 27.36 10.91
N GLN A 616 25.53 26.22 11.06
CA GLN A 616 25.28 25.28 12.16
C GLN A 616 25.45 26.00 13.52
N GLY A 617 24.48 25.80 14.41
CA GLY A 617 24.45 26.44 15.73
C GLY A 617 23.76 27.81 15.79
N ALA A 618 23.25 28.33 14.66
CA ALA A 618 22.43 29.54 14.59
C ALA A 618 21.19 29.46 15.49
N HIS A 619 20.83 30.59 16.11
CA HIS A 619 19.70 30.69 17.04
C HIS A 619 18.51 31.41 16.41
N PHE A 620 17.37 30.74 16.41
CA PHE A 620 16.12 31.21 15.84
C PHE A 620 15.14 31.63 16.91
N SER A 621 14.41 32.71 16.65
CA SER A 621 13.35 33.20 17.52
C SER A 621 12.02 33.26 16.76
N ASN A 622 10.91 33.28 17.50
CA ASN A 622 9.54 33.25 16.94
C ASN A 622 9.32 32.08 15.97
N VAL A 623 9.73 30.87 16.36
CA VAL A 623 9.62 29.69 15.50
C VAL A 623 8.21 29.10 15.57
N TYR A 624 7.55 28.97 14.42
CA TYR A 624 6.23 28.33 14.31
C TYR A 624 6.11 27.51 13.02
N PRO A 625 5.19 26.53 12.96
CA PRO A 625 4.98 25.72 11.77
C PRO A 625 4.63 26.57 10.55
N SER A 626 5.27 26.30 9.41
CA SER A 626 4.90 26.91 8.14
C SER A 626 3.64 26.26 7.56
N VAL A 627 3.03 26.93 6.57
CA VAL A 627 1.97 26.34 5.74
C VAL A 627 2.54 25.22 4.85
N GLU A 628 3.84 25.26 4.56
CA GLU A 628 4.54 24.23 3.80
C GLU A 628 5.02 23.10 4.73
N PRO A 629 4.56 21.85 4.53
CA PRO A 629 4.91 20.72 5.40
C PRO A 629 6.42 20.46 5.42
N GLY A 630 7.00 20.27 6.60
CA GLY A 630 8.44 20.04 6.77
C GLY A 630 9.29 21.31 6.87
N TRP A 631 8.66 22.48 6.78
CA TRP A 631 9.31 23.78 6.97
C TRP A 631 8.73 24.50 8.19
N LEU A 632 9.58 25.26 8.87
CA LEU A 632 9.24 26.18 9.95
C LEU A 632 9.45 27.61 9.47
N GLN A 633 8.62 28.52 9.95
CA GLN A 633 8.87 29.94 9.80
C GLN A 633 9.57 30.46 11.05
N ALA A 634 10.73 31.09 10.86
CA ALA A 634 11.61 31.51 11.95
C ALA A 634 12.26 32.86 11.65
N THR A 635 12.66 33.58 12.69
CA THR A 635 13.42 34.83 12.55
C THR A 635 14.88 34.62 12.96
N PHE A 636 15.80 34.89 12.02
CA PHE A 636 17.25 34.86 12.20
C PHE A 636 17.86 36.20 11.77
N GLU A 637 18.68 36.81 12.63
CA GLU A 637 19.33 38.12 12.38
C GLU A 637 18.37 39.22 11.85
N GLY A 638 17.13 39.23 12.34
CA GLY A 638 16.11 40.22 11.96
C GLY A 638 15.37 39.93 10.64
N LYS A 639 15.71 38.85 9.92
CA LYS A 639 14.98 38.38 8.74
C LYS A 639 14.10 37.20 9.10
N THR A 640 12.86 37.20 8.59
CA THR A 640 11.91 36.09 8.77
C THR A 640 11.79 35.33 7.46
N GLY A 641 11.99 34.03 7.51
CA GLY A 641 11.89 33.15 6.35
C GLY A 641 11.76 31.69 6.77
N LEU A 642 11.80 30.80 5.79
CA LEU A 642 11.61 29.38 5.95
C LEU A 642 12.91 28.69 6.36
N VAL A 643 12.79 27.75 7.28
CA VAL A 643 13.87 26.91 7.80
C VAL A 643 13.40 25.46 7.80
N PRO A 644 14.18 24.49 7.30
CA PRO A 644 13.77 23.09 7.33
C PRO A 644 13.60 22.58 8.77
N GLU A 645 12.46 21.95 9.07
CA GLU A 645 12.12 21.49 10.42
C GLU A 645 13.13 20.47 10.95
N ASN A 646 13.66 19.61 10.08
CA ASN A 646 14.66 18.61 10.39
C ASN A 646 16.07 19.19 10.63
N TYR A 647 16.30 20.48 10.35
CA TYR A 647 17.60 21.12 10.50
C TYR A 647 17.75 21.85 11.84
N VAL A 648 16.69 21.89 12.65
CA VAL A 648 16.66 22.62 13.91
C VAL A 648 16.18 21.76 15.06
N VAL A 649 16.65 22.09 16.27
CA VAL A 649 16.12 21.56 17.53
C VAL A 649 15.49 22.69 18.32
N PHE A 650 14.28 22.49 18.83
CA PHE A 650 13.63 23.45 19.72
C PHE A 650 14.39 23.53 21.06
N LEU A 651 14.53 24.74 21.59
CA LEU A 651 15.23 25.03 22.85
C LEU A 651 14.27 25.09 24.05
#